data_AF-A0A7M3XRW2-F1
#
_entry.id   AF-A0A7M3XRW2-F1
#
_cell.length_a   1.000
_cell.length_b   1.000
_cell.length_c   1.000
_cell.angle_alpha   90.00
_cell.angle_beta   90.00
_cell.angle_gamma   90.00
#
_symmetry.space_group_name_H-M   'P 1'
#
loop_
_entity.id
_entity.type
_entity.pdbx_description
1 polymer ?
#
loop_
_entity_poly.entity_id
_entity_poly.type
_entity_poly.pdbx_seq_one_letter_code
_entity_poly.pdbx_strand_id
1 'polypeptide(L)'
;MTNIINDSLLANFEVTFLSKSRIRSRYQRQILGWLTDNSGSVSEISKSVGIRTPHTSLALSELRRKSWVYRDDNYGIRGAVHSITEVGRKRLEQDRLELYRKYANKSLVQHDGILLESSGRELLLCYRKSPPNSLIPLPIYPLDSDSIDVKDSTGTEGVIWASVIPDSIKWYSAENMTPINPPGELSLGTLDAYSQSTQSFALVRANLLEPIKQWNVPPGTGFRTPDYSQRELPALISAGEHYLGTIPGTEIEVTWNNRLHAHLTSEIDINLLVNAFSRNVVILRNNPVKPELPTLPIGSILHWLRQRHKRLDEESIIAKFRQIKSSIKAGSINNLNSTTQRALARDFGYCEWIDEFPNNVEISNITTEGLISIIDHLRTEYTTDYIVEWDWDIDRDIEFLTHLLRDPRCRLLITKTGPLTRIPSSLAMLVSMPKLAIAELRLPNKHVVNIELSNSHGQQVNVAHSVIPNSAIEILQSYEAGAWNLGTMTGSSDDFGKRSEIWQALNKYPEGDEGWANNIELDNPLAAWIATPDYFRASRWVRVVSRIQGEWADLLDCAKTPARLLISSLNQASSSWRRSAIEELSQRFVIDNQILIDISKDDRDNLQASAISSAILLVCDKLPDEFFHHVSDAVDDWLDSPIFADRVLNALFQQSGSGTNDRFNVLQKVMLASEIHPKDSILYNWGRYINYLQNSDIISNELAREFMSSLPYHWWYGNAAEWLVGQMSSSAGRRWIADQSVPWPALLFRLDGEVWGPPGFPSKFVRRIPTTADLLFIPIMQDCHAKDFLMDTFDLASYLEDRKYRITPRTHPKLAYLAMEFSTWPDFSHRVITEGNPEIGSLIFGISYHKNIR
;
A
#
# COMPACT_ATOMS: atom_id res chain seq x y z
N MET A 1 -15.12 -77.35 37.50
CA MET A 1 -16.58 -77.16 37.53
C MET A 1 -16.87 -75.67 37.36
N THR A 2 -17.31 -75.37 36.14
CA THR A 2 -18.02 -74.18 35.66
C THR A 2 -18.81 -73.41 36.71
N ASN A 3 -18.52 -72.11 36.86
CA ASN A 3 -19.54 -71.11 37.19
C ASN A 3 -19.60 -70.13 36.02
N ILE A 4 -20.60 -70.37 35.17
CA ILE A 4 -21.07 -69.45 34.15
C ILE A 4 -21.65 -68.26 34.91
N ILE A 5 -20.91 -67.15 34.97
CA ILE A 5 -21.46 -65.87 35.37
C ILE A 5 -22.23 -65.36 34.16
N ASN A 6 -23.56 -65.28 34.29
CA ASN A 6 -24.48 -64.77 33.28
C ASN A 6 -24.07 -63.34 32.84
N ASP A 7 -23.68 -63.18 31.58
CA ASP A 7 -23.47 -61.87 30.93
C ASP A 7 -24.72 -60.96 31.01
N SER A 8 -25.90 -61.54 31.24
CA SER A 8 -27.14 -60.78 31.45
C SER A 8 -27.21 -60.05 32.81
N LEU A 9 -26.47 -60.50 33.82
CA LEU A 9 -26.41 -59.83 35.12
C LEU A 9 -25.42 -58.66 35.10
N LEU A 10 -24.28 -58.79 34.41
CA LEU A 10 -23.35 -57.68 34.18
C LEU A 10 -23.98 -56.58 33.31
N ALA A 11 -24.72 -56.95 32.25
CA ALA A 11 -25.48 -56.00 31.44
C ALA A 11 -26.58 -55.28 32.25
N ASN A 12 -27.27 -55.97 33.16
CA ASN A 12 -28.29 -55.33 34.01
C ASN A 12 -27.71 -54.45 35.13
N PHE A 13 -26.52 -54.77 35.65
CA PHE A 13 -25.81 -53.95 36.63
C PHE A 13 -25.21 -52.67 36.01
N GLU A 14 -24.68 -52.73 34.78
CA GLU A 14 -24.26 -51.52 34.04
C GLU A 14 -25.46 -50.63 33.68
N VAL A 15 -26.59 -51.21 33.24
CA VAL A 15 -27.82 -50.48 32.91
C VAL A 15 -28.45 -49.81 34.13
N THR A 16 -28.33 -50.37 35.34
CA THR A 16 -28.88 -49.76 36.56
C THR A 16 -28.03 -48.60 37.08
N PHE A 17 -26.69 -48.66 36.97
CA PHE A 17 -25.81 -47.53 37.33
C PHE A 17 -25.91 -46.37 36.34
N LEU A 18 -26.08 -46.65 35.04
CA LEU A 18 -26.35 -45.64 33.98
C LEU A 18 -27.67 -44.88 34.18
N SER A 19 -28.59 -45.36 35.02
CA SER A 19 -29.95 -44.82 35.17
C SER A 19 -30.13 -43.76 36.27
N LYS A 20 -29.15 -43.61 37.19
CA LYS A 20 -29.24 -42.70 38.34
C LYS A 20 -28.77 -41.27 38.04
N SER A 21 -27.94 -41.12 37.02
CA SER A 21 -27.24 -39.87 36.73
C SER A 21 -27.64 -39.24 35.38
N ARG A 22 -28.67 -39.76 34.70
CA ARG A 22 -29.31 -39.12 33.54
C ARG A 22 -30.53 -38.27 33.92
N ILE A 23 -30.71 -37.13 33.27
CA ILE A 23 -31.94 -36.32 33.35
C ILE A 23 -32.99 -36.96 32.43
N ARG A 24 -34.01 -37.60 33.02
CA ARG A 24 -35.02 -38.37 32.27
C ARG A 24 -36.02 -37.49 31.52
N SER A 25 -36.31 -36.30 32.03
CA SER A 25 -37.26 -35.37 31.41
C SER A 25 -36.58 -34.51 30.36
N ARG A 26 -37.03 -34.63 29.10
CA ARG A 26 -36.57 -33.79 27.98
C ARG A 26 -36.80 -32.30 28.29
N TYR A 27 -37.97 -31.94 28.80
CA TYR A 27 -38.30 -30.54 29.13
C TYR A 27 -37.37 -29.96 30.20
N GLN A 28 -37.03 -30.73 31.23
CA GLN A 28 -36.09 -30.28 32.26
C GLN A 28 -34.69 -30.01 31.67
N ARG A 29 -34.20 -30.89 30.78
CA ARG A 29 -32.90 -30.70 30.13
C ARG A 29 -32.87 -29.48 29.21
N GLN A 30 -33.91 -29.30 28.39
CA GLN A 30 -34.01 -28.14 27.49
C GLN A 30 -34.04 -26.81 28.25
N ILE A 31 -34.79 -26.75 29.35
CA ILE A 31 -34.86 -25.58 30.22
C ILE A 31 -33.50 -25.31 30.88
N LEU A 32 -32.83 -26.34 31.41
CA LEU A 32 -31.49 -26.18 32.00
C LEU A 32 -30.42 -25.78 30.97
N GLY A 33 -30.49 -26.31 29.75
CA GLY A 33 -29.63 -25.91 28.63
C GLY A 33 -29.77 -24.43 28.33
N TRP A 34 -31.00 -23.95 28.15
CA TRP A 34 -31.27 -22.53 27.89
C TRP A 34 -30.87 -21.62 29.07
N LEU A 35 -31.10 -22.06 30.31
CA LEU A 35 -30.73 -21.33 31.54
C LEU A 35 -29.22 -21.32 31.81
N THR A 36 -28.42 -22.12 31.08
CA THR A 36 -26.96 -22.08 31.19
C THR A 36 -26.44 -20.75 30.63
N ASP A 37 -27.05 -20.26 29.56
CA ASP A 37 -26.60 -19.07 28.84
C ASP A 37 -27.50 -17.84 29.13
N ASN A 38 -28.64 -18.02 29.81
CA ASN A 38 -29.64 -16.97 30.01
C ASN A 38 -30.33 -17.08 31.38
N SER A 39 -30.95 -15.98 31.80
CA SER A 39 -31.95 -15.96 32.86
C SER A 39 -33.22 -15.31 32.35
N GLY A 40 -34.39 -15.80 32.76
CA GLY A 40 -35.64 -15.21 32.26
C GLY A 40 -36.88 -15.64 33.01
N SER A 41 -37.99 -14.99 32.64
CA SER A 41 -39.31 -15.32 33.17
C SER A 41 -39.85 -16.63 32.59
N VAL A 42 -40.87 -17.23 33.23
CA VAL A 42 -41.51 -18.47 32.74
C VAL A 42 -42.02 -18.31 31.30
N SER A 43 -42.53 -17.13 30.95
CA SER A 43 -43.03 -16.82 29.61
C SER A 43 -41.91 -16.72 28.57
N GLU A 44 -40.78 -16.12 28.92
CA GLU A 44 -39.58 -16.04 28.06
C GLU A 44 -38.98 -17.43 27.80
N ILE A 45 -38.86 -18.25 28.85
CA ILE A 45 -38.37 -19.63 28.74
C ILE A 45 -39.31 -20.46 27.87
N SER A 46 -40.63 -20.34 28.09
CA SER A 46 -41.65 -21.01 27.30
C SER A 46 -41.55 -20.67 25.81
N LYS A 47 -41.41 -19.38 25.48
CA LYS A 47 -41.30 -18.90 24.10
C LYS A 47 -40.00 -19.33 23.41
N SER A 48 -38.88 -19.27 24.13
CA SER A 48 -37.55 -19.58 23.58
C SER A 48 -37.31 -21.07 23.36
N VAL A 49 -37.78 -21.91 24.28
CA VAL A 49 -37.63 -23.37 24.20
C VAL A 49 -38.77 -24.03 23.39
N GLY A 50 -39.87 -23.31 23.16
CA GLY A 50 -41.03 -23.82 22.41
C GLY A 50 -41.91 -24.78 23.20
N ILE A 51 -41.90 -24.70 24.53
CA ILE A 51 -42.73 -25.51 25.45
C ILE A 51 -43.91 -24.66 25.92
N ARG A 52 -45.13 -25.22 25.98
CA ARG A 52 -46.31 -24.50 26.50
C ARG A 52 -46.11 -24.06 27.96
N THR A 53 -46.50 -22.84 28.29
CA THR A 53 -46.28 -22.19 29.59
C THR A 53 -46.63 -23.05 30.82
N PRO A 54 -47.74 -23.82 30.86
CA PRO A 54 -48.06 -24.68 32.00
C PRO A 54 -47.02 -25.79 32.25
N HIS A 55 -46.49 -26.40 31.20
CA HIS A 55 -45.46 -27.44 31.31
C HIS A 55 -44.11 -26.86 31.70
N THR A 56 -43.77 -25.66 31.19
CA THR A 56 -42.58 -24.91 31.61
C THR A 56 -42.64 -24.57 33.10
N SER A 57 -43.79 -24.09 33.58
CA SER A 57 -44.00 -23.76 35.00
C SER A 57 -43.84 -25.00 35.90
N LEU A 58 -44.44 -26.13 35.51
CA LEU A 58 -44.32 -27.39 36.24
C LEU A 58 -42.86 -27.87 36.29
N ALA A 59 -42.17 -27.89 35.15
CA ALA A 59 -40.78 -28.31 35.07
C ALA A 59 -39.87 -27.41 35.92
N LEU A 60 -40.06 -26.08 35.88
CA LEU A 60 -39.30 -25.13 36.73
C LEU A 60 -39.60 -25.33 38.22
N SER A 61 -40.83 -25.66 38.60
CA SER A 61 -41.18 -26.02 39.98
C SER A 61 -40.40 -27.26 40.46
N GLU A 62 -40.36 -28.31 39.63
CA GLU A 62 -39.60 -29.53 39.95
C GLU A 62 -38.09 -29.30 39.99
N LEU A 63 -37.54 -28.49 39.09
CA LEU A 63 -36.13 -28.12 39.05
C LEU A 63 -35.73 -27.29 40.29
N ARG A 64 -36.60 -26.40 40.75
CA ARG A 64 -36.41 -25.64 42.00
C ARG A 64 -36.46 -26.55 43.22
N ARG A 65 -37.38 -27.51 43.28
CA ARG A 65 -37.42 -28.51 44.37
C ARG A 65 -36.13 -29.32 44.45
N LYS A 66 -35.48 -29.57 43.32
CA LYS A 66 -34.17 -30.24 43.23
C LYS A 66 -32.98 -29.31 43.48
N SER A 67 -33.23 -28.02 43.75
CA SER A 67 -32.21 -26.97 43.89
C SER A 67 -31.32 -26.81 42.64
N TRP A 68 -31.82 -27.14 41.45
CA TRP A 68 -31.07 -26.98 40.20
C TRP A 68 -31.26 -25.61 39.58
N VAL A 69 -32.39 -24.96 39.86
CA VAL A 69 -32.75 -23.62 39.39
C VAL A 69 -33.10 -22.76 40.59
N TYR A 70 -32.69 -21.50 40.56
CA TYR A 70 -33.05 -20.47 41.51
C TYR A 70 -34.07 -19.52 40.88
N ARG A 71 -34.94 -18.94 41.72
CA ARG A 71 -35.93 -17.94 41.31
C ARG A 71 -35.69 -16.69 42.15
N ASP A 72 -35.48 -15.57 41.49
CA ASP A 72 -35.36 -14.28 42.17
C ASP A 72 -36.75 -13.75 42.51
N ASP A 73 -37.06 -13.71 43.80
CA ASP A 73 -38.37 -13.32 44.34
C ASP A 73 -38.48 -11.82 44.68
N ASN A 74 -37.44 -11.03 44.40
CA ASN A 74 -37.37 -9.60 44.75
C ASN A 74 -38.49 -8.73 44.14
N TYR A 75 -39.12 -9.16 43.03
CA TYR A 75 -40.16 -8.40 42.31
C TYR A 75 -41.55 -9.08 42.31
N GLY A 76 -41.76 -10.08 43.17
CA GLY A 76 -43.03 -10.83 43.27
C GLY A 76 -43.12 -12.05 42.33
N ILE A 77 -44.11 -12.92 42.58
CA ILE A 77 -44.20 -14.26 41.96
C ILE A 77 -44.46 -14.21 40.44
N ARG A 78 -45.11 -13.15 39.93
CA ARG A 78 -45.41 -12.98 38.51
C ARG A 78 -44.26 -12.23 37.83
N GLY A 79 -43.61 -12.88 36.88
CA GLY A 79 -42.47 -12.30 36.15
C GLY A 79 -41.10 -12.58 36.77
N ALA A 80 -41.03 -13.33 37.87
CA ALA A 80 -39.79 -13.70 38.53
C ALA A 80 -38.78 -14.36 37.57
N VAL A 81 -37.55 -13.86 37.60
CA VAL A 81 -36.44 -14.33 36.76
C VAL A 81 -35.87 -15.61 37.36
N HIS A 82 -35.73 -16.63 36.52
CA HIS A 82 -35.13 -17.91 36.89
C HIS A 82 -33.70 -17.98 36.36
N SER A 83 -32.78 -18.50 37.17
CA SER A 83 -31.38 -18.72 36.82
C SER A 83 -30.92 -20.13 37.23
N ILE A 84 -29.95 -20.69 36.52
CA ILE A 84 -29.37 -22.00 36.89
C ILE A 84 -28.44 -21.85 38.10
N THR A 85 -28.49 -22.82 39.02
CA THR A 85 -27.55 -22.90 40.16
C THR A 85 -26.28 -23.65 39.76
N GLU A 86 -25.21 -23.54 40.56
CA GLU A 86 -23.99 -24.35 40.35
C GLU A 86 -24.26 -25.86 40.40
N VAL A 87 -25.16 -26.30 41.28
CA VAL A 87 -25.58 -27.70 41.37
C VAL A 87 -26.29 -28.13 40.09
N GLY A 88 -27.15 -27.27 39.54
CA GLY A 88 -27.81 -27.48 38.25
C GLY A 88 -26.82 -27.57 37.08
N ARG A 89 -25.79 -26.70 37.04
CA ARG A 89 -24.73 -26.73 36.03
C ARG A 89 -23.95 -28.04 36.07
N LYS A 90 -23.45 -28.45 37.24
CA LYS A 90 -22.73 -29.72 37.43
C LYS A 90 -23.58 -30.92 37.01
N ARG A 91 -24.89 -30.88 37.33
CA ARG A 91 -25.82 -31.94 36.97
C ARG A 91 -26.03 -32.05 35.46
N LEU A 92 -26.16 -30.91 34.77
CA LEU A 92 -26.31 -30.86 33.31
C LEU A 92 -25.03 -31.36 32.62
N GLU A 93 -23.85 -31.00 33.14
CA GLU A 93 -22.57 -31.49 32.63
C GLU A 93 -22.42 -33.01 32.78
N GLN A 94 -22.80 -33.57 33.94
CA GLN A 94 -22.82 -35.02 34.14
C GLN A 94 -23.73 -35.74 33.13
N ASP A 95 -24.93 -35.19 32.87
CA ASP A 95 -25.85 -35.76 31.88
C ASP A 95 -25.26 -35.72 30.45
N ARG A 96 -24.52 -34.66 30.08
CA ARG A 96 -23.80 -34.58 28.79
C ARG A 96 -22.68 -35.62 28.68
N LEU A 97 -21.90 -35.82 29.75
CA LEU A 97 -20.83 -36.83 29.80
C LEU A 97 -21.38 -38.26 29.73
N GLU A 98 -22.58 -38.50 30.25
CA GLU A 98 -23.26 -39.79 30.08
C GLU A 98 -23.76 -40.04 28.67
N LEU A 99 -24.23 -39.00 27.97
CA LEU A 99 -24.57 -39.12 26.56
C LEU A 99 -23.33 -39.52 25.75
N TYR A 100 -22.17 -38.96 26.07
CA TYR A 100 -20.90 -39.41 25.50
C TYR A 100 -20.66 -40.90 25.77
N ARG A 101 -20.70 -41.37 27.03
CA ARG A 101 -20.50 -42.80 27.36
C ARG A 101 -21.46 -43.73 26.62
N LYS A 102 -22.71 -43.31 26.46
CA LYS A 102 -23.75 -44.09 25.80
C LYS A 102 -23.49 -44.26 24.29
N TYR A 103 -22.98 -43.24 23.62
CA TYR A 103 -22.92 -43.18 22.15
C TYR A 103 -21.50 -43.29 21.59
N ALA A 104 -20.47 -42.81 22.29
CA ALA A 104 -19.10 -42.72 21.78
C ALA A 104 -18.35 -44.06 21.72
N ASN A 105 -18.84 -45.11 22.39
CA ASN A 105 -18.27 -46.47 22.32
C ASN A 105 -18.49 -47.15 20.95
N LYS A 106 -19.32 -46.57 20.07
CA LYS A 106 -19.56 -47.05 18.71
C LYS A 106 -18.73 -46.25 17.70
N SER A 107 -17.50 -46.71 17.44
CA SER A 107 -16.61 -46.36 16.31
C SER A 107 -16.59 -44.89 15.81
N LEU A 108 -15.97 -44.00 16.59
CA LEU A 108 -15.52 -42.67 16.16
C LEU A 108 -14.22 -42.71 15.30
N VAL A 109 -13.69 -43.89 14.98
CA VAL A 109 -12.42 -44.02 14.25
C VAL A 109 -12.57 -43.61 12.77
N GLN A 110 -13.78 -43.71 12.21
CA GLN A 110 -14.07 -43.41 10.82
C GLN A 110 -14.90 -42.13 10.60
N HIS A 111 -15.27 -41.42 11.66
CA HIS A 111 -16.17 -40.25 11.63
C HIS A 111 -15.51 -39.04 12.28
N ASP A 112 -15.78 -37.84 11.78
CA ASP A 112 -15.20 -36.60 12.33
C ASP A 112 -15.93 -36.14 13.61
N GLY A 113 -17.25 -36.39 13.70
CA GLY A 113 -18.06 -36.09 14.88
C GLY A 113 -19.25 -37.03 15.09
N ILE A 114 -19.85 -36.97 16.28
CA ILE A 114 -21.10 -37.67 16.64
C ILE A 114 -22.13 -36.67 17.17
N LEU A 115 -23.39 -36.82 16.74
CA LEU A 115 -24.53 -36.14 17.35
C LEU A 115 -24.95 -36.83 18.66
N LEU A 116 -24.78 -36.17 19.80
CA LEU A 116 -25.18 -36.71 21.11
C LEU A 116 -26.62 -36.38 21.49
N GLU A 117 -27.09 -35.19 21.09
CA GLU A 117 -28.46 -34.74 21.32
C GLU A 117 -28.88 -33.69 20.30
N SER A 118 -30.13 -33.74 19.86
CA SER A 118 -30.78 -32.71 19.04
C SER A 118 -32.03 -32.20 19.76
N SER A 119 -32.04 -30.90 20.06
CA SER A 119 -33.11 -30.24 20.80
C SER A 119 -33.60 -29.00 20.04
N GLY A 120 -34.45 -29.22 19.04
CA GLY A 120 -34.94 -28.15 18.18
C GLY A 120 -33.78 -27.61 17.35
N ARG A 121 -33.37 -26.36 17.64
CA ARG A 121 -32.24 -25.69 16.96
C ARG A 121 -30.89 -26.01 17.57
N GLU A 122 -30.86 -26.37 18.85
CA GLU A 122 -29.62 -26.62 19.57
C GLU A 122 -29.19 -28.08 19.42
N LEU A 123 -27.92 -28.27 19.07
CA LEU A 123 -27.25 -29.54 18.89
C LEU A 123 -26.13 -29.68 19.92
N LEU A 124 -25.99 -30.89 20.46
CA LEU A 124 -24.82 -31.29 21.23
C LEU A 124 -23.99 -32.27 20.39
N LEU A 125 -22.82 -31.82 19.97
CA LEU A 125 -21.90 -32.57 19.14
C LEU A 125 -20.67 -33.01 19.95
N CYS A 126 -20.09 -34.13 19.55
CA CYS A 126 -18.85 -34.65 20.10
C CYS A 126 -17.81 -34.82 18.99
N TYR A 127 -16.62 -34.26 19.18
CA TYR A 127 -15.48 -34.39 18.28
C TYR A 127 -14.30 -35.05 19.00
N ARG A 128 -13.50 -35.86 18.28
CA ARG A 128 -12.19 -36.34 18.78
C ARG A 128 -11.01 -35.50 18.26
N LYS A 129 -11.18 -34.88 17.09
CA LYS A 129 -10.28 -33.87 16.52
C LYS A 129 -10.69 -32.47 17.02
N SER A 130 -9.86 -31.47 16.76
CA SER A 130 -10.21 -30.07 17.02
C SER A 130 -11.48 -29.69 16.22
N PRO A 131 -12.57 -29.30 16.90
CA PRO A 131 -13.80 -28.89 16.21
C PRO A 131 -13.64 -27.53 15.54
N PRO A 132 -14.45 -27.20 14.51
CA PRO A 132 -14.52 -25.84 13.99
C PRO A 132 -14.91 -24.85 15.09
N ASN A 133 -14.24 -23.70 15.14
CA ASN A 133 -14.38 -22.74 16.25
C ASN A 133 -15.65 -21.88 16.18
N SER A 134 -16.26 -21.74 14.99
CA SER A 134 -17.28 -20.73 14.73
C SER A 134 -18.46 -21.29 13.94
N LEU A 135 -18.21 -21.83 12.75
CA LEU A 135 -19.22 -22.36 11.85
C LEU A 135 -18.95 -23.83 11.56
N ILE A 136 -19.97 -24.68 11.69
CA ILE A 136 -19.89 -26.13 11.50
C ILE A 136 -20.71 -26.53 10.27
N PRO A 137 -20.09 -27.15 9.25
CA PRO A 137 -20.80 -27.83 8.18
C PRO A 137 -21.27 -29.21 8.65
N LEU A 138 -22.55 -29.52 8.43
CA LEU A 138 -23.19 -30.79 8.76
C LEU A 138 -23.80 -31.40 7.49
N PRO A 139 -23.72 -32.72 7.27
CA PRO A 139 -24.36 -33.34 6.11
C PRO A 139 -25.89 -33.38 6.26
N ILE A 140 -26.63 -33.23 5.16
CA ILE A 140 -28.09 -33.39 5.18
C ILE A 140 -28.48 -34.83 5.55
N TYR A 141 -27.80 -35.83 4.98
CA TYR A 141 -28.07 -37.25 5.17
C TYR A 141 -26.80 -38.01 5.62
N PRO A 142 -26.43 -38.00 6.92
CA PRO A 142 -25.21 -38.65 7.39
C PRO A 142 -25.19 -40.18 7.20
N LEU A 143 -26.37 -40.80 7.07
CA LEU A 143 -26.53 -42.25 6.98
C LEU A 143 -26.28 -42.81 5.56
N ASP A 144 -26.27 -41.97 4.52
CA ASP A 144 -26.11 -42.41 3.13
C ASP A 144 -24.64 -42.48 2.69
N SER A 145 -23.71 -41.99 3.53
CA SER A 145 -22.26 -41.93 3.23
C SER A 145 -21.53 -43.28 3.26
N ASP A 146 -22.21 -44.36 3.63
CA ASP A 146 -21.66 -45.73 3.66
C ASP A 146 -21.71 -46.45 2.29
N SER A 147 -22.26 -45.86 1.23
CA SER A 147 -22.20 -46.44 -0.12
C SER A 147 -20.84 -46.17 -0.76
N ILE A 148 -19.97 -47.19 -0.74
CA ILE A 148 -18.58 -47.14 -1.23
C ILE A 148 -18.43 -46.93 -2.76
N ASP A 149 -19.50 -46.98 -3.55
CA ASP A 149 -19.40 -46.90 -5.02
C ASP A 149 -20.35 -45.85 -5.61
N VAL A 150 -19.92 -44.57 -5.70
CA VAL A 150 -20.07 -43.67 -6.87
C VAL A 150 -19.15 -42.46 -6.64
N LYS A 151 -17.95 -42.46 -7.25
CA LYS A 151 -17.08 -41.26 -7.38
C LYS A 151 -17.36 -40.47 -8.67
N ASP A 152 -18.53 -40.63 -9.27
CA ASP A 152 -18.95 -39.95 -10.51
C ASP A 152 -20.14 -39.00 -10.30
N SER A 153 -20.34 -38.47 -9.08
CA SER A 153 -21.27 -37.35 -8.87
C SER A 153 -20.49 -36.04 -8.84
N THR A 154 -20.73 -35.18 -9.83
CA THR A 154 -20.32 -33.77 -9.84
C THR A 154 -21.29 -32.87 -9.05
N GLY A 155 -22.29 -33.44 -8.38
CA GLY A 155 -23.26 -32.73 -7.56
C GLY A 155 -22.80 -32.66 -6.11
N THR A 156 -22.84 -31.45 -5.53
CA THR A 156 -22.50 -31.24 -4.12
C THR A 156 -23.45 -32.02 -3.20
N GLU A 157 -22.88 -32.70 -2.20
CA GLU A 157 -23.66 -33.29 -1.12
C GLU A 157 -24.21 -32.15 -0.27
N GLY A 158 -25.49 -31.80 -0.42
CA GLY A 158 -26.03 -30.60 0.23
C GLY A 158 -25.72 -30.52 1.74
N VAL A 159 -25.49 -29.29 2.21
CA VAL A 159 -24.91 -28.99 3.52
C VAL A 159 -25.87 -28.20 4.42
N ILE A 160 -25.85 -28.50 5.72
CA ILE A 160 -26.57 -27.81 6.79
C ILE A 160 -25.54 -27.08 7.65
N TRP A 161 -25.79 -25.81 7.97
CA TRP A 161 -24.86 -25.01 8.73
C TRP A 161 -25.33 -24.76 10.16
N ALA A 162 -24.40 -24.88 11.12
CA ALA A 162 -24.64 -24.56 12.52
C ALA A 162 -23.57 -23.60 13.06
N SER A 163 -23.98 -22.59 13.84
CA SER A 163 -23.07 -21.70 14.57
C SER A 163 -22.75 -22.27 15.94
N VAL A 164 -21.49 -22.22 16.34
CA VAL A 164 -21.04 -22.63 17.67
C VAL A 164 -21.51 -21.62 18.70
N ILE A 165 -22.05 -22.10 19.81
CA ILE A 165 -22.41 -21.23 20.94
C ILE A 165 -21.11 -20.75 21.60
N PRO A 166 -20.91 -19.44 21.85
CA PRO A 166 -19.72 -18.93 22.52
C PRO A 166 -19.43 -19.66 23.85
N ASP A 167 -18.16 -19.89 24.14
CA ASP A 167 -17.66 -20.60 25.35
C ASP A 167 -18.24 -22.00 25.58
N SER A 168 -18.81 -22.63 24.55
CA SER A 168 -19.45 -23.96 24.69
C SER A 168 -18.50 -25.15 24.47
N ILE A 169 -17.34 -24.93 23.83
CA ILE A 169 -16.37 -25.98 23.54
C ILE A 169 -15.66 -26.36 24.86
N LYS A 170 -15.84 -27.60 25.29
CA LYS A 170 -15.19 -28.14 26.50
C LYS A 170 -14.48 -29.44 26.17
N TRP A 171 -13.19 -29.50 26.52
CA TRP A 171 -12.35 -30.68 26.31
C TRP A 171 -12.32 -31.58 27.55
N TYR A 172 -12.37 -32.89 27.31
CA TYR A 172 -12.33 -33.91 28.34
C TYR A 172 -11.36 -35.04 27.97
N SER A 173 -10.74 -35.64 28.99
CA SER A 173 -10.01 -36.90 28.84
C SER A 173 -10.99 -38.05 28.61
N ALA A 174 -10.75 -38.87 27.58
CA ALA A 174 -11.56 -40.05 27.28
C ALA A 174 -11.44 -41.15 28.35
N GLU A 175 -10.32 -41.20 29.08
CA GLU A 175 -10.06 -42.20 30.12
C GLU A 175 -10.77 -41.83 31.44
N ASN A 176 -10.56 -40.60 31.91
CA ASN A 176 -11.00 -40.19 33.25
C ASN A 176 -12.26 -39.31 33.23
N MET A 177 -12.72 -38.85 32.06
CA MET A 177 -13.85 -37.92 31.90
C MET A 177 -13.69 -36.61 32.68
N THR A 178 -12.44 -36.23 32.95
CA THR A 178 -12.09 -34.97 33.62
C THR A 178 -11.85 -33.87 32.58
N PRO A 179 -12.19 -32.60 32.90
CA PRO A 179 -11.92 -31.48 32.01
C PRO A 179 -10.41 -31.33 31.82
N ILE A 180 -9.99 -31.08 30.58
CA ILE A 180 -8.59 -30.83 30.20
C ILE A 180 -8.52 -29.52 29.40
N ASN A 181 -7.32 -28.96 29.27
CA ASN A 181 -7.07 -27.87 28.33
C ASN A 181 -7.12 -28.40 26.88
N PRO A 182 -7.46 -27.55 25.89
CA PRO A 182 -7.43 -27.96 24.48
C PRO A 182 -6.05 -28.55 24.14
N PRO A 183 -5.98 -29.70 23.46
CA PRO A 183 -4.73 -30.22 22.94
C PRO A 183 -4.15 -29.20 21.96
N GLY A 184 -2.84 -28.93 22.02
CA GLY A 184 -2.19 -27.95 21.16
C GLY A 184 -2.31 -28.32 19.67
N GLU A 185 -2.33 -27.33 18.78
CA GLU A 185 -2.21 -27.55 17.33
C GLU A 185 -0.84 -28.18 17.04
N LEU A 186 -0.82 -29.51 16.92
CA LEU A 186 0.37 -30.26 16.55
C LEU A 186 0.52 -30.22 15.03
N SER A 187 1.73 -29.92 14.57
CA SER A 187 2.15 -30.03 13.17
C SER A 187 1.74 -31.39 12.59
N LEU A 188 0.94 -31.34 11.52
CA LEU A 188 0.56 -32.50 10.71
C LEU A 188 1.82 -33.31 10.34
N GLY A 189 1.95 -34.54 10.84
CA GLY A 189 3.01 -35.47 10.40
C GLY A 189 3.64 -36.38 11.46
N THR A 190 3.38 -36.18 12.76
CA THR A 190 4.06 -36.96 13.82
C THR A 190 3.17 -38.06 14.43
N LEU A 191 3.71 -39.26 14.66
CA LEU A 191 3.01 -40.40 15.30
C LEU A 191 2.41 -40.05 16.68
N ASP A 192 3.05 -39.14 17.43
CA ASP A 192 2.56 -38.64 18.72
C ASP A 192 1.23 -37.86 18.61
N ALA A 193 0.98 -37.18 17.48
CA ALA A 193 -0.29 -36.47 17.24
C ALA A 193 -1.46 -37.44 17.01
N TYR A 194 -1.17 -38.64 16.49
CA TYR A 194 -2.17 -39.70 16.31
C TYR A 194 -2.54 -40.37 17.66
N SER A 195 -1.57 -40.50 18.57
CA SER A 195 -1.79 -41.04 19.92
C SER A 195 -2.54 -40.08 20.85
N GLN A 196 -2.32 -38.75 20.74
CA GLN A 196 -3.01 -37.78 21.59
C GLN A 196 -4.47 -37.52 21.16
N SER A 197 -4.76 -37.52 19.85
CA SER A 197 -6.12 -37.35 19.32
C SER A 197 -7.08 -38.51 19.65
N THR A 198 -6.56 -39.66 20.10
CA THR A 198 -7.37 -40.82 20.49
C THR A 198 -7.76 -40.85 21.97
N GLN A 199 -7.11 -40.04 22.84
CA GLN A 199 -7.34 -40.03 24.30
C GLN A 199 -8.14 -38.82 24.81
N SER A 200 -8.58 -37.91 23.93
CA SER A 200 -9.39 -36.74 24.30
C SER A 200 -10.62 -36.57 23.41
N PHE A 201 -11.64 -35.87 23.91
CA PHE A 201 -12.79 -35.45 23.12
C PHE A 201 -13.27 -34.05 23.50
N ALA A 202 -13.84 -33.34 22.53
CA ALA A 202 -14.48 -32.04 22.70
C ALA A 202 -16.00 -32.19 22.62
N LEU A 203 -16.70 -31.61 23.60
CA LEU A 203 -18.14 -31.40 23.53
C LEU A 203 -18.42 -29.98 23.03
N VAL A 204 -19.25 -29.87 22.00
CA VAL A 204 -19.57 -28.60 21.35
C VAL A 204 -21.08 -28.41 21.33
N ARG A 205 -21.56 -27.23 21.72
CA ARG A 205 -22.96 -26.86 21.52
C ARG A 205 -23.05 -25.96 20.30
N ALA A 206 -23.98 -26.26 19.41
CA ALA A 206 -24.17 -25.50 18.19
C ALA A 206 -25.65 -25.23 17.94
N ASN A 207 -25.96 -24.11 17.26
CA ASN A 207 -27.31 -23.75 16.85
C ASN A 207 -27.42 -23.78 15.32
N LEU A 208 -28.40 -24.54 14.81
CA LEU A 208 -28.73 -24.59 13.39
C LEU A 208 -29.13 -23.21 12.86
N LEU A 209 -28.53 -22.80 11.74
CA LEU A 209 -28.87 -21.55 11.05
C LEU A 209 -30.21 -21.69 10.31
N GLU A 210 -31.01 -20.62 10.28
CA GLU A 210 -32.26 -20.60 9.52
C GLU A 210 -31.97 -20.69 8.01
N PRO A 211 -32.79 -21.44 7.23
CA PRO A 211 -34.18 -21.83 7.52
C PRO A 211 -34.37 -23.17 8.26
N ILE A 212 -33.30 -23.92 8.55
CA ILE A 212 -33.40 -25.28 9.09
C ILE A 212 -33.63 -25.22 10.61
N LYS A 213 -34.85 -25.54 11.05
CA LYS A 213 -35.22 -25.49 12.48
C LYS A 213 -34.86 -26.75 13.26
N GLN A 214 -34.63 -27.88 12.57
CA GLN A 214 -34.28 -29.16 13.17
C GLN A 214 -33.52 -30.03 12.18
N TRP A 215 -32.48 -30.70 12.67
CA TRP A 215 -31.77 -31.75 11.94
C TRP A 215 -32.34 -33.12 12.35
N ASN A 216 -32.96 -33.83 11.41
CA ASN A 216 -33.72 -35.06 11.66
C ASN A 216 -32.82 -36.31 11.72
N VAL A 217 -31.75 -36.24 12.52
CA VAL A 217 -30.79 -37.33 12.69
C VAL A 217 -30.90 -37.90 14.10
N PRO A 218 -30.96 -39.24 14.25
CA PRO A 218 -31.11 -39.84 15.57
C PRO A 218 -29.82 -39.63 16.40
N PRO A 219 -29.94 -39.35 17.71
CA PRO A 219 -28.78 -39.28 18.60
C PRO A 219 -27.96 -40.57 18.60
N GLY A 220 -26.64 -40.44 18.48
CA GLY A 220 -25.67 -41.52 18.34
C GLY A 220 -25.17 -41.74 16.91
N THR A 221 -25.64 -40.96 15.94
CA THR A 221 -25.18 -41.05 14.54
C THR A 221 -23.85 -40.32 14.38
N GLY A 222 -22.85 -41.00 13.82
CA GLY A 222 -21.60 -40.39 13.39
C GLY A 222 -21.74 -39.69 12.04
N PHE A 223 -20.94 -38.65 11.81
CA PHE A 223 -20.91 -37.94 10.53
C PHE A 223 -19.47 -37.57 10.15
N ARG A 224 -19.25 -37.43 8.84
CA ARG A 224 -18.05 -36.80 8.27
C ARG A 224 -18.38 -35.37 7.86
N THR A 225 -17.40 -34.49 7.91
CA THR A 225 -17.57 -33.13 7.40
C THR A 225 -17.78 -33.22 5.88
N PRO A 226 -18.90 -32.73 5.32
CA PRO A 226 -19.14 -32.77 3.88
C PRO A 226 -18.23 -31.78 3.14
N ASP A 227 -17.93 -32.07 1.88
CA ASP A 227 -17.37 -31.08 0.97
C ASP A 227 -18.43 -30.02 0.68
N TYR A 228 -18.10 -28.74 0.89
CA TYR A 228 -19.02 -27.63 0.74
C TYR A 228 -18.50 -26.60 -0.27
N SER A 229 -19.44 -25.92 -0.93
CA SER A 229 -19.16 -24.79 -1.81
C SER A 229 -19.71 -23.49 -1.22
N GLN A 230 -19.12 -22.35 -1.62
CA GLN A 230 -19.57 -21.02 -1.19
C GLN A 230 -21.07 -20.76 -1.47
N ARG A 231 -21.62 -21.40 -2.51
CA ARG A 231 -23.04 -21.25 -2.91
C ARG A 231 -24.02 -21.86 -1.92
N GLU A 232 -23.57 -22.77 -1.06
CA GLU A 232 -24.41 -23.48 -0.08
C GLU A 232 -24.47 -22.78 1.27
N LEU A 233 -23.77 -21.65 1.43
CA LEU A 233 -23.84 -20.86 2.64
C LEU A 233 -25.24 -20.24 2.83
N PRO A 234 -25.73 -20.12 4.07
CA PRO A 234 -26.98 -19.44 4.34
C PRO A 234 -26.93 -17.99 3.87
N ALA A 235 -27.97 -17.55 3.16
CA ALA A 235 -28.11 -16.20 2.63
C ALA A 235 -27.86 -15.10 3.68
N LEU A 236 -28.07 -15.41 4.97
CA LEU A 236 -27.79 -14.51 6.07
C LEU A 236 -26.33 -14.04 6.13
N ILE A 237 -25.36 -14.83 5.64
CA ILE A 237 -23.92 -14.52 5.67
C ILE A 237 -23.27 -14.52 4.28
N SER A 238 -24.03 -14.80 3.22
CA SER A 238 -23.52 -14.94 1.84
C SER A 238 -24.29 -14.12 0.79
N ALA A 239 -25.44 -13.53 1.10
CA ALA A 239 -26.25 -12.76 0.13
C ALA A 239 -25.82 -11.29 0.00
N GLY A 240 -24.65 -10.93 0.52
CA GLY A 240 -24.12 -9.58 0.48
C GLY A 240 -23.26 -9.27 -0.74
N GLU A 241 -23.25 -8.00 -1.15
CA GLU A 241 -22.35 -7.45 -2.17
C GLU A 241 -20.96 -7.10 -1.61
N HIS A 242 -20.88 -6.75 -0.31
CA HIS A 242 -19.65 -6.28 0.31
C HIS A 242 -18.98 -7.41 1.09
N TYR A 243 -17.71 -7.66 0.81
CA TYR A 243 -16.91 -8.69 1.47
C TYR A 243 -16.40 -8.19 2.81
N LEU A 244 -16.77 -8.87 3.91
CA LEU A 244 -16.32 -8.54 5.26
C LEU A 244 -14.98 -9.19 5.62
N GLY A 245 -14.76 -10.42 5.15
CA GLY A 245 -13.65 -11.26 5.59
C GLY A 245 -13.92 -12.75 5.44
N THR A 246 -13.04 -13.57 6.00
CA THR A 246 -13.18 -15.04 6.01
C THR A 246 -13.52 -15.58 7.40
N ILE A 247 -14.04 -16.79 7.48
CA ILE A 247 -14.18 -17.48 8.77
C ILE A 247 -12.81 -18.05 9.15
N PRO A 248 -12.27 -17.75 10.35
CA PRO A 248 -10.93 -18.17 10.75
C PRO A 248 -10.69 -19.67 10.55
N GLY A 249 -9.63 -20.01 9.83
CA GLY A 249 -9.26 -21.40 9.53
C GLY A 249 -10.06 -22.07 8.40
N THR A 250 -10.86 -21.32 7.66
CA THR A 250 -11.54 -21.81 6.45
C THR A 250 -11.46 -20.78 5.32
N GLU A 251 -11.73 -21.20 4.08
CA GLU A 251 -11.79 -20.31 2.90
C GLU A 251 -13.18 -19.68 2.69
N ILE A 252 -14.06 -19.79 3.70
CA ILE A 252 -15.44 -19.33 3.59
C ILE A 252 -15.47 -17.80 3.68
N GLU A 253 -15.96 -17.16 2.62
CA GLU A 253 -16.13 -15.71 2.56
C GLU A 253 -17.46 -15.30 3.20
N VAL A 254 -17.43 -14.24 4.02
CA VAL A 254 -18.65 -13.65 4.59
C VAL A 254 -18.92 -12.33 3.90
N THR A 255 -20.14 -12.17 3.37
CA THR A 255 -20.57 -10.95 2.68
C THR A 255 -21.79 -10.31 3.34
N TRP A 256 -21.90 -8.99 3.22
CA TRP A 256 -22.98 -8.19 3.80
C TRP A 256 -23.44 -7.03 2.90
N ASN A 257 -24.65 -6.50 3.15
CA ASN A 257 -25.23 -5.41 2.36
C ASN A 257 -25.34 -4.09 3.13
N ASN A 258 -26.23 -4.03 4.12
CA ASN A 258 -26.52 -2.78 4.83
C ASN A 258 -26.99 -3.01 6.27
N ARG A 259 -27.23 -1.91 6.99
CA ARG A 259 -27.74 -1.88 8.37
C ARG A 259 -26.89 -2.70 9.35
N LEU A 260 -25.59 -2.74 9.12
CA LEU A 260 -24.63 -3.34 10.02
C LEU A 260 -24.25 -2.34 11.11
N HIS A 261 -24.35 -2.74 12.38
CA HIS A 261 -23.83 -1.97 13.50
C HIS A 261 -22.51 -2.59 13.96
N ALA A 262 -21.41 -1.88 13.86
CA ALA A 262 -20.12 -2.32 14.35
C ALA A 262 -19.75 -1.57 15.64
N HIS A 263 -19.49 -2.30 16.71
CA HIS A 263 -18.95 -1.76 17.95
C HIS A 263 -17.50 -2.23 18.09
N LEU A 264 -16.57 -1.40 17.60
CA LEU A 264 -15.16 -1.75 17.46
C LEU A 264 -14.29 -0.79 18.28
N THR A 265 -13.38 -1.35 19.07
CA THR A 265 -12.44 -0.58 19.90
C THR A 265 -11.11 -0.32 19.22
N SER A 266 -10.73 -1.18 18.26
CA SER A 266 -9.47 -1.09 17.50
C SER A 266 -9.65 -0.24 16.24
N GLU A 267 -8.77 0.74 16.02
CA GLU A 267 -8.76 1.57 14.81
C GLU A 267 -8.40 0.77 13.55
N ILE A 268 -7.61 -0.29 13.69
CA ILE A 268 -7.25 -1.17 12.58
C ILE A 268 -8.49 -1.92 12.08
N ASP A 269 -9.28 -2.48 13.00
CA ASP A 269 -10.50 -3.22 12.64
C ASP A 269 -11.53 -2.29 11.99
N ILE A 270 -11.63 -1.05 12.49
CA ILE A 270 -12.47 0.01 11.90
C ILE A 270 -12.02 0.29 10.46
N ASN A 271 -10.72 0.48 10.23
CA ASN A 271 -10.17 0.73 8.90
C ASN A 271 -10.45 -0.40 7.92
N LEU A 272 -10.20 -1.65 8.32
CA LEU A 272 -10.49 -2.83 7.49
C LEU A 272 -11.97 -2.89 7.12
N LEU A 273 -12.86 -2.62 8.08
CA LEU A 273 -14.30 -2.64 7.86
C LEU A 273 -14.79 -1.48 6.98
N VAL A 274 -14.27 -0.26 7.16
CA VAL A 274 -14.65 0.88 6.31
C VAL A 274 -14.22 0.63 4.87
N ASN A 275 -13.01 0.10 4.63
CA ASN A 275 -12.53 -0.26 3.30
C ASN A 275 -13.42 -1.35 2.65
N ALA A 276 -13.90 -2.32 3.42
CA ALA A 276 -14.83 -3.34 2.91
C ALA A 276 -16.13 -2.74 2.33
N PHE A 277 -16.61 -1.62 2.87
CA PHE A 277 -17.85 -0.96 2.44
C PHE A 277 -17.66 0.31 1.62
N SER A 278 -16.41 0.73 1.31
CA SER A 278 -16.10 2.06 0.76
C SER A 278 -16.56 2.30 -0.69
N ARG A 279 -17.10 1.29 -1.38
CA ARG A 279 -17.44 1.37 -2.80
C ARG A 279 -18.65 2.28 -3.05
N ASN A 280 -18.50 3.37 -3.80
CA ASN A 280 -19.60 4.29 -4.18
C ASN A 280 -20.44 4.75 -2.97
N VAL A 281 -19.77 5.16 -1.89
CA VAL A 281 -20.40 5.49 -0.62
C VAL A 281 -19.83 6.80 -0.09
N VAL A 282 -20.65 7.55 0.65
CA VAL A 282 -20.19 8.70 1.43
C VAL A 282 -19.73 8.22 2.81
N ILE A 283 -18.51 8.56 3.19
CA ILE A 283 -17.87 8.11 4.42
C ILE A 283 -17.78 9.30 5.38
N LEU A 284 -18.48 9.22 6.51
CA LEU A 284 -18.40 10.19 7.61
C LEU A 284 -17.58 9.56 8.72
N ARG A 285 -16.30 9.91 8.83
CA ARG A 285 -15.38 9.22 9.73
C ARG A 285 -14.32 10.13 10.35
N ASN A 286 -13.70 9.64 11.40
CA ASN A 286 -12.47 10.19 11.94
C ASN A 286 -11.30 9.59 11.14
N ASN A 287 -10.70 10.36 10.23
CA ASN A 287 -9.70 9.80 9.34
C ASN A 287 -8.37 9.56 10.09
N PRO A 288 -7.66 8.45 9.79
CA PRO A 288 -6.36 8.18 10.38
C PRO A 288 -5.34 9.24 9.94
N VAL A 289 -5.44 9.70 8.69
CA VAL A 289 -4.69 10.83 8.15
C VAL A 289 -5.63 12.02 8.07
N LYS A 290 -5.38 13.04 8.89
CA LYS A 290 -6.24 14.21 8.95
C LYS A 290 -5.94 15.18 7.80
N PRO A 291 -6.95 15.68 7.08
CA PRO A 291 -6.74 16.78 6.14
C PRO A 291 -6.34 18.05 6.90
N GLU A 292 -5.51 18.91 6.29
CA GLU A 292 -5.12 20.20 6.88
C GLU A 292 -6.34 21.11 7.12
N LEU A 293 -7.29 21.09 6.19
CA LEU A 293 -8.55 21.81 6.27
C LEU A 293 -9.71 20.87 5.90
N PRO A 294 -10.61 20.52 6.83
CA PRO A 294 -11.75 19.66 6.51
C PRO A 294 -12.75 20.38 5.61
N THR A 295 -13.31 19.66 4.63
CA THR A 295 -14.34 20.17 3.72
C THR A 295 -15.72 19.74 4.16
N LEU A 296 -16.67 20.68 4.22
CA LEU A 296 -18.04 20.42 4.64
C LEU A 296 -19.08 20.99 3.66
N PRO A 297 -20.20 20.29 3.43
CA PRO A 297 -21.24 20.76 2.52
C PRO A 297 -22.00 21.92 3.16
N ILE A 298 -22.05 23.06 2.46
CA ILE A 298 -22.70 24.29 2.92
C ILE A 298 -24.19 24.12 3.19
N GLY A 299 -24.85 23.19 2.48
CA GLY A 299 -26.26 22.86 2.68
C GLY A 299 -26.58 22.31 4.08
N SER A 300 -25.59 21.74 4.79
CA SER A 300 -25.75 21.27 6.17
C SER A 300 -26.17 22.37 7.14
N ILE A 301 -25.77 23.63 6.86
CA ILE A 301 -26.14 24.79 7.66
C ILE A 301 -27.67 25.00 7.70
N LEU A 302 -28.39 24.67 6.61
CA LEU A 302 -29.85 24.78 6.57
C LEU A 302 -30.50 23.83 7.59
N HIS A 303 -30.05 22.57 7.63
CA HIS A 303 -30.56 21.56 8.56
C HIS A 303 -30.16 21.88 10.01
N TRP A 304 -28.95 22.41 10.22
CA TRP A 304 -28.50 22.89 11.51
C TRP A 304 -29.36 24.07 12.03
N LEU A 305 -29.71 25.03 11.16
CA LEU A 305 -30.63 26.12 11.52
C LEU A 305 -32.02 25.58 11.90
N ARG A 306 -32.55 24.59 11.17
CA ARG A 306 -33.83 23.93 11.49
C ARG A 306 -33.81 23.26 12.87
N GLN A 307 -32.72 22.56 13.21
CA GLN A 307 -32.58 21.88 14.50
C GLN A 307 -32.52 22.88 15.67
N ARG A 308 -31.77 23.98 15.53
CA ARG A 308 -31.64 25.00 16.58
C ARG A 308 -32.86 25.91 16.73
N HIS A 309 -33.56 26.19 15.64
CA HIS A 309 -34.65 27.16 15.60
C HIS A 309 -36.01 26.52 15.31
N LYS A 310 -36.40 25.51 16.09
CA LYS A 310 -37.67 24.76 15.95
C LYS A 310 -38.96 25.60 15.98
N ARG A 311 -38.88 26.89 16.35
CA ARG A 311 -40.02 27.81 16.50
C ARG A 311 -40.09 28.90 15.41
N LEU A 312 -39.07 29.01 14.57
CA LEU A 312 -39.04 29.95 13.44
C LEU A 312 -39.76 29.33 12.23
N ASP A 313 -40.37 30.19 11.42
CA ASP A 313 -40.98 29.82 10.13
C ASP A 313 -39.92 29.42 9.11
N GLU A 314 -40.30 28.52 8.20
CA GLU A 314 -39.37 27.93 7.23
C GLU A 314 -38.83 28.97 6.22
N GLU A 315 -39.64 29.96 5.84
CA GLU A 315 -39.22 31.05 4.95
C GLU A 315 -38.11 31.89 5.58
N SER A 316 -38.24 32.27 6.86
CA SER A 316 -37.20 33.00 7.59
C SER A 316 -35.92 32.18 7.78
N ILE A 317 -36.03 30.86 7.99
CA ILE A 317 -34.87 29.97 8.09
C ILE A 317 -34.11 29.94 6.75
N ILE A 318 -34.82 29.80 5.63
CA ILE A 318 -34.22 29.80 4.29
C ILE A 318 -33.59 31.16 3.96
N ALA A 319 -34.25 32.26 4.31
CA ALA A 319 -33.70 33.61 4.11
C ALA A 319 -32.38 33.79 4.87
N LYS A 320 -32.33 33.35 6.13
CA LYS A 320 -31.11 33.38 6.95
C LYS A 320 -30.00 32.48 6.39
N PHE A 321 -30.36 31.30 5.89
CA PHE A 321 -29.42 30.42 5.20
C PHE A 321 -28.83 31.07 3.94
N ARG A 322 -29.65 31.70 3.09
CA ARG A 322 -29.18 32.39 1.88
C ARG A 322 -28.20 33.52 2.21
N GLN A 323 -28.47 34.28 3.29
CA GLN A 323 -27.56 35.32 3.76
C GLN A 323 -26.21 34.76 4.24
N ILE A 324 -26.23 33.62 4.95
CA ILE A 324 -25.00 32.96 5.40
C ILE A 324 -24.24 32.40 4.19
N LYS A 325 -24.93 31.74 3.26
CA LYS A 325 -24.36 31.19 2.03
C LYS A 325 -23.69 32.26 1.17
N SER A 326 -24.34 33.41 0.97
CA SER A 326 -23.73 34.51 0.20
C SER A 326 -22.52 35.12 0.91
N SER A 327 -22.56 35.23 2.25
CA SER A 327 -21.44 35.74 3.04
C SER A 327 -20.23 34.82 3.02
N ILE A 328 -20.45 33.49 3.07
CA ILE A 328 -19.38 32.48 2.96
C ILE A 328 -18.76 32.51 1.56
N LYS A 329 -19.57 32.53 0.49
CA LYS A 329 -19.07 32.61 -0.90
C LYS A 329 -18.28 33.89 -1.18
N ALA A 330 -18.63 35.01 -0.53
CA ALA A 330 -17.93 36.27 -0.65
C ALA A 330 -16.65 36.37 0.21
N GLY A 331 -16.16 35.26 0.77
CA GLY A 331 -14.97 35.23 1.66
C GLY A 331 -15.15 36.04 2.95
N SER A 332 -16.39 36.41 3.27
CA SER A 332 -16.74 37.42 4.28
C SER A 332 -17.32 36.78 5.54
N ILE A 333 -16.82 35.61 5.94
CA ILE A 333 -17.31 34.92 7.15
C ILE A 333 -17.16 35.79 8.42
N ASN A 334 -16.20 36.72 8.40
CA ASN A 334 -15.97 37.72 9.44
C ASN A 334 -17.04 38.84 9.50
N ASN A 335 -17.86 39.00 8.44
CA ASN A 335 -18.95 39.97 8.39
C ASN A 335 -20.28 39.40 8.92
N LEU A 336 -20.32 38.12 9.29
CA LEU A 336 -21.48 37.52 9.97
C LEU A 336 -21.57 38.03 11.41
N ASN A 337 -22.79 38.02 11.98
CA ASN A 337 -22.96 38.33 13.40
C ASN A 337 -22.08 37.38 14.25
N SER A 338 -21.25 37.95 15.13
CA SER A 338 -20.33 37.23 16.03
C SER A 338 -20.97 36.04 16.77
N THR A 339 -22.27 36.12 17.07
CA THR A 339 -23.02 35.04 17.73
C THR A 339 -23.18 33.82 16.81
N THR A 340 -23.52 34.05 15.54
CA THR A 340 -23.67 32.99 14.52
C THR A 340 -22.31 32.42 14.14
N GLN A 341 -21.28 33.26 14.04
CA GLN A 341 -19.92 32.83 13.72
C GLN A 341 -19.36 31.89 14.81
N ARG A 342 -19.46 32.27 16.09
CA ARG A 342 -19.04 31.40 17.20
C ARG A 342 -19.83 30.10 17.25
N ALA A 343 -21.12 30.16 16.94
CA ALA A 343 -21.98 28.98 16.90
C ALA A 343 -21.59 28.00 15.79
N LEU A 344 -21.29 28.49 14.59
CA LEU A 344 -20.82 27.67 13.46
C LEU A 344 -19.44 27.07 13.77
N ALA A 345 -18.49 27.89 14.23
CA ALA A 345 -17.15 27.41 14.59
C ALA A 345 -17.17 26.39 15.73
N ARG A 346 -18.13 26.50 16.67
CA ARG A 346 -18.29 25.53 17.75
C ARG A 346 -18.83 24.19 17.24
N ASP A 347 -19.83 24.21 16.36
CA ASP A 347 -20.54 22.99 15.98
C ASP A 347 -19.87 22.25 14.80
N PHE A 348 -19.18 22.97 13.91
CA PHE A 348 -18.51 22.44 12.69
C PHE A 348 -16.99 22.60 12.66
N GLY A 349 -16.40 23.34 13.61
CA GLY A 349 -14.96 23.63 13.60
C GLY A 349 -14.53 24.64 12.53
N TYR A 350 -13.23 24.65 12.22
CA TYR A 350 -12.67 25.41 11.11
C TYR A 350 -12.63 24.53 9.86
N CYS A 351 -13.36 24.92 8.80
CA CYS A 351 -13.58 24.11 7.62
C CYS A 351 -13.71 24.96 6.33
N GLU A 352 -13.46 24.33 5.18
CA GLU A 352 -13.79 24.85 3.86
C GLU A 352 -15.23 24.46 3.49
N TRP A 353 -16.05 25.43 3.09
CA TRP A 353 -17.45 25.20 2.72
C TRP A 353 -17.58 24.98 1.22
N ILE A 354 -18.16 23.85 0.82
CA ILE A 354 -18.40 23.49 -0.58
C ILE A 354 -19.90 23.33 -0.89
N ASP A 355 -20.31 23.52 -2.15
CA ASP A 355 -21.72 23.32 -2.55
C ASP A 355 -22.08 21.83 -2.73
N GLU A 356 -21.11 21.01 -3.13
CA GLU A 356 -21.26 19.56 -3.33
C GLU A 356 -21.04 18.78 -2.03
N PHE A 357 -21.43 17.50 -2.03
CA PHE A 357 -21.19 16.61 -0.89
C PHE A 357 -19.87 15.85 -1.08
N PRO A 358 -18.89 15.98 -0.17
CA PRO A 358 -17.62 15.28 -0.33
C PRO A 358 -17.77 13.79 0.00
N ASN A 359 -17.09 12.92 -0.77
CA ASN A 359 -17.16 11.47 -0.57
C ASN A 359 -16.59 11.01 0.78
N ASN A 360 -15.65 11.76 1.35
CA ASN A 360 -15.09 11.51 2.67
C ASN A 360 -15.16 12.80 3.50
N VAL A 361 -15.85 12.73 4.63
CA VAL A 361 -16.08 13.83 5.56
C VAL A 361 -15.34 13.53 6.86
N GLU A 362 -14.42 14.42 7.23
CA GLU A 362 -13.71 14.38 8.50
C GLU A 362 -14.59 14.87 9.66
N ILE A 363 -14.81 14.03 10.69
CA ILE A 363 -15.74 14.34 11.80
C ILE A 363 -15.06 14.73 13.13
N SER A 364 -13.74 14.62 13.26
CA SER A 364 -13.06 14.72 14.57
C SER A 364 -13.25 16.03 15.33
N ASN A 365 -13.52 17.15 14.64
CA ASN A 365 -13.71 18.48 15.23
C ASN A 365 -15.17 18.97 15.17
N ILE A 366 -16.12 18.07 14.92
CA ILE A 366 -17.55 18.37 14.78
C ILE A 366 -18.28 17.97 16.07
N THR A 367 -19.39 18.63 16.38
CA THR A 367 -20.28 18.24 17.50
C THR A 367 -21.34 17.24 17.05
N THR A 368 -22.02 16.55 17.99
CA THR A 368 -23.15 15.66 17.68
C THR A 368 -24.20 16.35 16.81
N GLU A 369 -24.61 17.57 17.17
CA GLU A 369 -25.60 18.36 16.42
C GLU A 369 -25.09 18.71 15.01
N GLY A 370 -23.79 19.02 14.89
CA GLY A 370 -23.14 19.26 13.60
C GLY A 370 -23.21 18.04 12.69
N LEU A 371 -22.83 16.85 13.20
CA LEU A 371 -22.87 15.61 12.42
C LEU A 371 -24.30 15.20 12.04
N ILE A 372 -25.26 15.29 12.96
CA ILE A 372 -26.68 15.01 12.68
C ILE A 372 -27.16 15.90 11.53
N SER A 373 -26.81 17.19 11.54
CA SER A 373 -27.20 18.12 10.46
C SER A 373 -26.59 17.78 9.09
N ILE A 374 -25.34 17.29 9.06
CA ILE A 374 -24.67 16.83 7.84
C ILE A 374 -25.36 15.57 7.30
N ILE A 375 -25.68 14.62 8.18
CA ILE A 375 -26.39 13.38 7.84
C ILE A 375 -27.81 13.69 7.31
N ASP A 376 -28.53 14.60 7.96
CA ASP A 376 -29.88 15.00 7.53
C ASP A 376 -29.85 15.68 6.16
N HIS A 377 -28.85 16.51 5.88
CA HIS A 377 -28.63 17.11 4.57
C HIS A 377 -28.36 16.03 3.50
N LEU A 378 -27.46 15.10 3.79
CA LEU A 378 -27.16 13.97 2.90
C LEU A 378 -28.41 13.16 2.56
N ARG A 379 -29.21 12.82 3.59
CA ARG A 379 -30.40 11.98 3.44
C ARG A 379 -31.52 12.66 2.64
N THR A 380 -31.57 13.99 2.67
CA THR A 380 -32.63 14.80 2.02
C THR A 380 -32.29 15.12 0.57
N GLU A 381 -31.06 15.51 0.28
CA GLU A 381 -30.66 16.04 -1.03
C GLU A 381 -30.03 14.97 -1.95
N TYR A 382 -29.48 13.89 -1.40
CA TYR A 382 -28.73 12.88 -2.15
C TYR A 382 -29.31 11.47 -1.99
N THR A 383 -29.11 10.63 -3.00
CA THR A 383 -29.56 9.22 -3.01
C THR A 383 -28.44 8.23 -2.71
N THR A 384 -27.21 8.71 -2.51
CA THR A 384 -26.01 7.89 -2.29
C THR A 384 -26.06 7.17 -0.93
N ASP A 385 -25.49 5.97 -0.89
CA ASP A 385 -25.29 5.22 0.34
C ASP A 385 -24.22 5.88 1.23
N TYR A 386 -24.27 5.59 2.54
CA TYR A 386 -23.35 6.21 3.49
C TYR A 386 -22.91 5.29 4.64
N ILE A 387 -21.73 5.60 5.18
CA ILE A 387 -21.10 5.01 6.36
C ILE A 387 -20.91 6.11 7.40
N VAL A 388 -21.22 5.81 8.66
CA VAL A 388 -21.06 6.77 9.77
C VAL A 388 -20.24 6.15 10.88
N GLU A 389 -19.14 6.81 11.26
CA GLU A 389 -18.47 6.61 12.53
C GLU A 389 -19.09 7.55 13.58
N TRP A 390 -19.47 6.98 14.72
CA TRP A 390 -20.11 7.68 15.82
C TRP A 390 -19.26 7.56 17.08
N ASP A 391 -18.57 8.66 17.41
CA ASP A 391 -17.61 8.73 18.51
C ASP A 391 -18.23 9.16 19.85
N TRP A 392 -19.55 9.39 19.89
CA TRP A 392 -20.27 9.86 21.09
C TRP A 392 -21.09 8.76 21.76
N ASP A 393 -21.55 9.06 22.99
CA ASP A 393 -22.39 8.16 23.77
C ASP A 393 -23.68 7.79 23.01
N ILE A 394 -23.92 6.48 22.88
CA ILE A 394 -25.04 5.89 22.14
C ILE A 394 -26.37 6.20 22.84
N ASP A 395 -26.39 6.20 24.18
CA ASP A 395 -27.63 6.27 24.96
C ASP A 395 -28.35 7.62 24.82
N ARG A 396 -27.58 8.70 24.57
CA ARG A 396 -28.13 10.05 24.38
C ARG A 396 -28.94 10.17 23.08
N ASP A 397 -28.48 9.54 22.00
CA ASP A 397 -29.00 9.74 20.64
C ASP A 397 -29.53 8.44 20.01
N ILE A 398 -29.89 7.45 20.84
CA ILE A 398 -30.32 6.11 20.41
C ILE A 398 -31.51 6.11 19.46
N GLU A 399 -32.44 7.05 19.62
CA GLU A 399 -33.61 7.21 18.74
C GLU A 399 -33.16 7.61 17.33
N PHE A 400 -32.25 8.59 17.22
CA PHE A 400 -31.69 9.01 15.95
C PHE A 400 -30.91 7.88 15.27
N LEU A 401 -30.02 7.19 15.99
CA LEU A 401 -29.25 6.07 15.45
C LEU A 401 -30.14 4.90 15.01
N THR A 402 -31.26 4.67 15.71
CA THR A 402 -32.27 3.68 15.33
C THR A 402 -32.96 4.07 14.03
N HIS A 403 -33.24 5.35 13.81
CA HIS A 403 -33.78 5.87 12.54
C HIS A 403 -32.74 5.83 11.42
N LEU A 404 -31.47 6.10 11.73
CA LEU A 404 -30.35 6.05 10.78
C LEU A 404 -30.20 4.64 10.19
N LEU A 405 -30.09 3.62 11.05
CA LEU A 405 -29.99 2.22 10.62
C LEU A 405 -31.27 1.69 9.95
N ARG A 406 -32.41 2.34 10.14
CA ARG A 406 -33.64 1.98 9.41
C ARG A 406 -33.60 2.44 7.96
N ASP A 407 -32.79 3.44 7.62
CA ASP A 407 -32.55 3.86 6.24
C ASP A 407 -31.80 2.74 5.50
N PRO A 408 -32.33 2.18 4.40
CA PRO A 408 -31.63 1.14 3.64
C PRO A 408 -30.29 1.61 3.03
N ARG A 409 -30.10 2.94 2.90
CA ARG A 409 -28.85 3.56 2.41
C ARG A 409 -27.74 3.58 3.45
N CYS A 410 -28.07 3.43 4.73
CA CYS A 410 -27.07 3.31 5.79
C CYS A 410 -26.46 1.90 5.75
N ARG A 411 -25.25 1.79 5.18
CA ARG A 411 -24.58 0.50 5.06
C ARG A 411 -24.00 0.03 6.39
N LEU A 412 -23.30 0.95 7.05
CA LEU A 412 -22.52 0.67 8.24
C LEU A 412 -22.58 1.85 9.22
N LEU A 413 -22.91 1.55 10.48
CA LEU A 413 -22.75 2.45 11.63
C LEU A 413 -21.66 1.88 12.53
N ILE A 414 -20.61 2.65 12.78
CA ILE A 414 -19.49 2.28 13.65
C ILE A 414 -19.60 3.06 14.95
N THR A 415 -19.43 2.39 16.07
CA THR A 415 -19.39 3.01 17.41
C THR A 415 -18.14 2.54 18.13
N LYS A 416 -17.43 3.46 18.79
CA LYS A 416 -16.17 3.17 19.50
C LYS A 416 -16.29 3.35 21.01
N THR A 417 -17.14 4.28 21.45
CA THR A 417 -17.25 4.73 22.84
C THR A 417 -18.53 4.19 23.49
N GLY A 418 -18.46 3.94 24.79
CA GLY A 418 -19.60 3.48 25.59
C GLY A 418 -19.73 1.95 25.69
N PRO A 419 -20.69 1.46 26.49
CA PRO A 419 -20.97 0.04 26.63
C PRO A 419 -21.57 -0.54 25.34
N LEU A 420 -21.47 -1.86 25.19
CA LEU A 420 -22.07 -2.59 24.07
C LEU A 420 -23.61 -2.52 24.14
N THR A 421 -24.21 -1.60 23.41
CA THR A 421 -25.67 -1.40 23.36
C THR A 421 -26.25 -1.87 22.02
N ARG A 422 -27.31 -2.69 22.07
CA ARG A 422 -27.99 -3.18 20.86
C ARG A 422 -28.96 -2.15 20.30
N ILE A 423 -28.72 -1.69 19.09
CA ILE A 423 -29.62 -0.78 18.37
C ILE A 423 -30.73 -1.59 17.66
N PRO A 424 -32.03 -1.35 17.94
CA PRO A 424 -33.13 -2.21 17.47
C PRO A 424 -33.24 -2.41 15.94
N SER A 425 -32.85 -1.40 15.14
CA SER A 425 -32.93 -1.45 13.67
C SER A 425 -31.77 -2.19 12.99
N SER A 426 -30.73 -2.59 13.75
CA SER A 426 -29.58 -3.33 13.20
C SER A 426 -29.97 -4.74 12.74
N LEU A 427 -29.51 -5.15 11.56
CA LEU A 427 -29.71 -6.52 11.07
C LEU A 427 -28.72 -7.50 11.71
N ALA A 428 -27.50 -7.02 11.97
CA ALA A 428 -26.47 -7.72 12.71
C ALA A 428 -25.59 -6.73 13.45
N MET A 429 -24.83 -7.25 14.41
CA MET A 429 -23.86 -6.49 15.19
C MET A 429 -22.48 -7.12 15.08
N LEU A 430 -21.45 -6.33 14.80
CA LEU A 430 -20.07 -6.77 14.78
C LEU A 430 -19.36 -6.25 16.04
N VAL A 431 -18.66 -7.12 16.77
CA VAL A 431 -17.98 -6.76 18.04
C VAL A 431 -16.50 -7.12 17.97
N SER A 432 -15.63 -6.23 18.46
CA SER A 432 -14.18 -6.48 18.46
C SER A 432 -13.79 -7.61 19.42
N MET A 433 -12.80 -8.42 19.02
CA MET A 433 -12.21 -9.48 19.83
C MET A 433 -10.79 -9.11 20.28
N PRO A 434 -10.21 -9.79 21.30
CA PRO A 434 -8.87 -9.48 21.78
C PRO A 434 -7.75 -9.65 20.73
N LYS A 435 -7.96 -10.51 19.72
CA LYS A 435 -7.02 -10.72 18.62
C LYS A 435 -7.36 -9.74 17.49
N LEU A 436 -6.37 -8.95 17.07
CA LEU A 436 -6.48 -7.98 15.97
C LEU A 436 -7.02 -8.64 14.69
N ALA A 437 -7.80 -7.87 13.92
CA ALA A 437 -8.46 -8.31 12.69
C ALA A 437 -9.43 -9.48 12.87
N ILE A 438 -9.79 -9.88 14.10
CA ILE A 438 -10.87 -10.83 14.34
C ILE A 438 -12.02 -10.10 15.01
N ALA A 439 -13.21 -10.28 14.45
CA ALA A 439 -14.43 -9.70 14.99
C ALA A 439 -15.55 -10.76 15.09
N GLU A 440 -16.40 -10.61 16.09
CA GLU A 440 -17.53 -11.49 16.36
C GLU A 440 -18.80 -10.90 15.71
N LEU A 441 -19.32 -11.56 14.68
CA LEU A 441 -20.60 -11.21 14.05
C LEU A 441 -21.76 -11.87 14.81
N ARG A 442 -22.53 -11.03 15.50
CA ARG A 442 -23.76 -11.39 16.21
C ARG A 442 -24.96 -11.18 15.31
N LEU A 443 -25.58 -12.28 14.93
CA LEU A 443 -26.75 -12.34 14.07
C LEU A 443 -28.04 -12.41 14.91
N PRO A 444 -29.22 -12.20 14.29
CA PRO A 444 -30.51 -12.44 14.93
C PRO A 444 -30.61 -13.87 15.48
N ASN A 445 -31.52 -14.09 16.44
CA ASN A 445 -31.73 -15.40 17.07
C ASN A 445 -30.50 -16.00 17.80
N LYS A 446 -29.53 -15.16 18.18
CA LYS A 446 -28.33 -15.54 18.96
C LYS A 446 -27.33 -16.42 18.20
N HIS A 447 -27.29 -16.32 16.88
CA HIS A 447 -26.20 -16.91 16.11
C HIS A 447 -24.98 -16.01 16.21
N VAL A 448 -23.81 -16.64 16.33
CA VAL A 448 -22.53 -15.95 16.46
C VAL A 448 -21.55 -16.59 15.49
N VAL A 449 -20.84 -15.76 14.73
CA VAL A 449 -19.83 -16.19 13.76
C VAL A 449 -18.61 -15.30 13.90
N ASN A 450 -17.44 -15.87 14.18
CA ASN A 450 -16.18 -15.15 14.13
C ASN A 450 -15.74 -14.94 12.68
N ILE A 451 -15.26 -13.73 12.38
CA ILE A 451 -14.80 -13.29 11.08
C ILE A 451 -13.39 -12.73 11.23
N GLU A 452 -12.48 -13.19 10.38
CA GLU A 452 -11.18 -12.59 10.14
C GLU A 452 -11.36 -11.49 9.08
N LEU A 453 -11.30 -10.24 9.52
CA LEU A 453 -11.41 -9.05 8.69
C LEU A 453 -10.20 -8.95 7.77
N SER A 454 -10.46 -8.66 6.51
CA SER A 454 -9.43 -8.48 5.51
C SER A 454 -9.84 -7.41 4.51
N ASN A 455 -8.87 -6.69 3.97
CA ASN A 455 -9.14 -5.73 2.90
C ASN A 455 -9.59 -6.49 1.65
N SER A 456 -10.75 -6.11 1.12
CA SER A 456 -11.07 -6.40 -0.28
C SER A 456 -10.05 -5.69 -1.18
N HIS A 457 -9.68 -6.33 -2.30
CA HIS A 457 -8.62 -5.86 -3.20
C HIS A 457 -8.70 -4.35 -3.52
N GLY A 458 -7.78 -3.57 -2.96
CA GLY A 458 -7.32 -2.28 -3.49
C GLY A 458 -8.16 -1.02 -3.25
N GLN A 459 -9.24 -1.02 -2.46
CA GLN A 459 -10.00 0.21 -2.17
C GLN A 459 -9.58 0.83 -0.83
N GLN A 460 -8.68 1.81 -0.89
CA GLN A 460 -8.38 2.68 0.24
C GLN A 460 -9.36 3.86 0.24
N VAL A 461 -9.82 4.26 1.43
CA VAL A 461 -10.58 5.49 1.61
C VAL A 461 -9.71 6.68 1.24
N ASN A 462 -10.12 7.40 0.20
CA ASN A 462 -9.37 8.55 -0.31
C ASN A 462 -9.63 9.79 0.55
N VAL A 463 -8.57 10.45 1.02
CA VAL A 463 -8.64 11.77 1.65
C VAL A 463 -8.16 12.78 0.62
N ALA A 464 -9.04 13.68 0.19
CA ALA A 464 -8.66 14.76 -0.70
C ALA A 464 -7.99 15.87 0.11
N HIS A 465 -6.73 16.16 -0.17
CA HIS A 465 -6.03 17.30 0.43
C HIS A 465 -6.23 18.58 -0.39
N SER A 466 -5.90 19.73 0.19
CA SER A 466 -5.97 21.05 -0.44
C SER A 466 -4.96 21.23 -1.59
N VAL A 467 -3.83 20.53 -1.50
CA VAL A 467 -2.71 20.61 -2.45
C VAL A 467 -2.80 19.48 -3.48
N ILE A 468 -2.35 19.72 -4.71
CA ILE A 468 -2.21 18.74 -5.79
C ILE A 468 -0.84 18.88 -6.46
N PRO A 469 -0.30 17.84 -7.10
CA PRO A 469 0.93 17.97 -7.88
C PRO A 469 0.71 18.87 -9.10
N ASN A 470 1.66 19.75 -9.38
CA ASN A 470 1.64 20.64 -10.55
C ASN A 470 2.47 20.10 -11.73
N SER A 471 3.35 19.13 -11.48
CA SER A 471 4.16 18.46 -12.50
C SER A 471 4.38 16.99 -12.18
N ALA A 472 4.80 16.21 -13.18
CA ALA A 472 5.16 14.82 -13.00
C ALA A 472 6.41 14.64 -12.12
N ILE A 473 7.34 15.60 -12.12
CA ILE A 473 8.50 15.57 -11.21
C ILE A 473 8.05 15.61 -9.75
N GLU A 474 7.06 16.46 -9.42
CA GLU A 474 6.53 16.54 -8.06
C GLU A 474 5.94 15.20 -7.62
N ILE A 475 5.28 14.45 -8.51
CA ILE A 475 4.82 13.08 -8.21
C ILE A 475 6.01 12.16 -7.91
N LEU A 476 7.02 12.15 -8.78
CA LEU A 476 8.18 11.28 -8.63
C LEU A 476 9.01 11.59 -7.37
N GLN A 477 9.05 12.85 -6.93
CA GLN A 477 9.77 13.28 -5.73
C GLN A 477 8.93 13.15 -4.45
N SER A 478 7.60 13.29 -4.54
CA SER A 478 6.70 13.23 -3.38
C SER A 478 6.35 11.83 -2.94
N TYR A 479 6.50 10.83 -3.82
CA TYR A 479 6.11 9.45 -3.57
C TYR A 479 7.27 8.63 -2.97
N GLU A 480 7.18 8.30 -1.68
CA GLU A 480 8.13 7.41 -1.01
C GLU A 480 7.38 6.31 -0.23
N ALA A 481 7.70 5.04 -0.52
CA ALA A 481 7.19 3.86 0.19
C ALA A 481 5.65 3.80 0.36
N GLY A 482 4.88 4.33 -0.59
CA GLY A 482 3.41 4.33 -0.55
C GLY A 482 2.79 5.52 0.18
N ALA A 483 3.57 6.52 0.59
CA ALA A 483 3.08 7.75 1.20
C ALA A 483 3.42 8.98 0.34
N TRP A 484 2.57 10.01 0.44
CA TRP A 484 2.71 11.28 -0.28
C TRP A 484 3.27 12.37 0.62
N ASN A 485 4.38 12.99 0.23
CA ASN A 485 4.89 14.20 0.85
C ASN A 485 4.15 15.44 0.30
N LEU A 486 3.27 16.03 1.11
CA LEU A 486 2.47 17.19 0.71
C LEU A 486 3.31 18.45 0.50
N GLY A 487 4.45 18.59 1.20
CA GLY A 487 5.28 19.80 1.15
C GLY A 487 6.00 20.02 -0.18
N THR A 488 6.11 18.97 -1.01
CA THR A 488 6.73 19.04 -2.34
C THR A 488 5.73 19.38 -3.44
N MET A 489 4.43 19.28 -3.17
CA MET A 489 3.37 19.58 -4.14
C MET A 489 3.07 21.08 -4.14
N THR A 490 3.00 21.71 -5.32
CA THR A 490 2.82 23.16 -5.42
C THR A 490 1.48 23.59 -6.03
N GLY A 491 0.73 22.65 -6.60
CA GLY A 491 -0.54 22.93 -7.26
C GLY A 491 -1.71 23.07 -6.30
N SER A 492 -2.73 23.83 -6.72
CA SER A 492 -4.01 23.96 -6.03
C SER A 492 -5.13 24.11 -7.05
N SER A 493 -6.32 23.62 -6.71
CA SER A 493 -7.53 23.86 -7.50
C SER A 493 -8.67 24.29 -6.57
N ASP A 494 -9.40 25.33 -6.99
CA ASP A 494 -10.63 25.79 -6.33
C ASP A 494 -11.80 24.81 -6.54
N ASP A 495 -11.69 23.94 -7.54
CA ASP A 495 -12.68 22.90 -7.86
C ASP A 495 -12.40 21.64 -7.04
N PHE A 496 -13.21 21.42 -6.01
CA PHE A 496 -13.09 20.26 -5.12
C PHE A 496 -13.29 18.93 -5.86
N GLY A 497 -14.19 18.87 -6.85
CA GLY A 497 -14.45 17.65 -7.61
C GLY A 497 -13.19 17.18 -8.34
N LYS A 498 -12.56 18.09 -9.08
CA LYS A 498 -11.29 17.83 -9.78
C LYS A 498 -10.16 17.48 -8.80
N ARG A 499 -10.07 18.20 -7.68
CA ARG A 499 -9.07 17.93 -6.64
C ARG A 499 -9.23 16.53 -6.05
N SER A 500 -10.46 16.16 -5.74
CA SER A 500 -10.81 14.83 -5.22
C SER A 500 -10.43 13.73 -6.21
N GLU A 501 -10.75 13.88 -7.48
CA GLU A 501 -10.40 12.91 -8.53
C GLU A 501 -8.88 12.77 -8.71
N ILE A 502 -8.11 13.85 -8.64
CA ILE A 502 -6.65 13.79 -8.66
C ILE A 502 -6.12 13.00 -7.46
N TRP A 503 -6.65 13.21 -6.26
CA TRP A 503 -6.27 12.42 -5.08
C TRP A 503 -6.67 10.95 -5.19
N GLN A 504 -7.80 10.64 -5.84
CA GLN A 504 -8.16 9.25 -6.17
C GLN A 504 -7.17 8.63 -7.16
N ALA A 505 -6.70 9.40 -8.14
CA ALA A 505 -5.70 8.95 -9.09
C ALA A 505 -4.34 8.70 -8.44
N LEU A 506 -3.92 9.57 -7.51
CA LEU A 506 -2.69 9.41 -6.73
C LEU A 506 -2.71 8.12 -5.90
N ASN A 507 -3.83 7.78 -5.26
CA ASN A 507 -3.93 6.52 -4.51
C ASN A 507 -3.91 5.26 -5.38
N LYS A 508 -4.10 5.41 -6.69
CA LYS A 508 -3.97 4.33 -7.68
C LYS A 508 -2.55 4.25 -8.26
N TYR A 509 -1.72 5.27 -8.07
CA TYR A 509 -0.33 5.26 -8.54
C TYR A 509 0.57 4.46 -7.57
N PRO A 510 1.56 3.69 -8.04
CA PRO A 510 2.04 3.56 -9.42
C PRO A 510 1.40 2.42 -10.24
N GLU A 511 0.69 1.48 -9.60
CA GLU A 511 0.12 0.29 -10.26
C GLU A 511 -0.90 0.67 -11.34
N GLY A 512 -1.72 1.68 -11.06
CA GLY A 512 -2.75 2.25 -11.91
C GLY A 512 -4.05 1.43 -11.93
N ASP A 513 -5.10 2.02 -12.50
CA ASP A 513 -6.39 1.39 -12.73
C ASP A 513 -6.94 1.84 -14.08
N GLU A 514 -6.79 0.99 -15.09
CA GLU A 514 -7.16 1.32 -16.47
C GLU A 514 -8.67 1.51 -16.64
N GLY A 515 -9.49 0.75 -15.90
CA GLY A 515 -10.95 0.88 -15.97
C GLY A 515 -11.41 2.22 -15.42
N TRP A 516 -10.88 2.62 -14.26
CA TRP A 516 -11.18 3.91 -13.66
C TRP A 516 -10.66 5.07 -14.52
N ALA A 517 -9.42 4.98 -15.01
CA ALA A 517 -8.81 6.04 -15.81
C ALA A 517 -9.59 6.29 -17.12
N ASN A 518 -10.13 5.24 -17.76
CA ASN A 518 -10.98 5.41 -18.96
C ASN A 518 -12.31 6.11 -18.66
N ASN A 519 -12.91 5.88 -17.49
CA ASN A 519 -14.17 6.52 -17.13
C ASN A 519 -14.02 8.02 -16.89
N ILE A 520 -12.90 8.45 -16.29
CA ILE A 520 -12.67 9.86 -15.93
C ILE A 520 -11.93 10.66 -17.02
N GLU A 521 -11.47 10.01 -18.10
CA GLU A 521 -10.64 10.63 -19.15
C GLU A 521 -11.28 11.86 -19.79
N LEU A 522 -12.62 11.91 -19.89
CA LEU A 522 -13.34 13.04 -20.45
C LEU A 522 -13.48 14.20 -19.44
N ASP A 523 -13.81 13.89 -18.20
CA ASP A 523 -14.11 14.88 -17.16
C ASP A 523 -12.83 15.49 -16.58
N ASN A 524 -11.82 14.65 -16.33
CA ASN A 524 -10.54 15.05 -15.75
C ASN A 524 -9.37 14.28 -16.40
N PRO A 525 -8.83 14.79 -17.51
CA PRO A 525 -7.77 14.11 -18.26
C PRO A 525 -6.47 13.98 -17.46
N LEU A 526 -6.19 14.90 -16.53
CA LEU A 526 -5.02 14.81 -15.66
C LEU A 526 -5.14 13.67 -14.64
N ALA A 527 -6.29 13.54 -13.97
CA ALA A 527 -6.53 12.43 -13.06
C ALA A 527 -6.48 11.08 -13.79
N ALA A 528 -7.07 11.00 -15.00
CA ALA A 528 -6.95 9.83 -15.85
C ALA A 528 -5.48 9.51 -16.20
N TRP A 529 -4.67 10.53 -16.51
CA TRP A 529 -3.25 10.36 -16.80
C TRP A 529 -2.49 9.75 -15.62
N ILE A 530 -2.64 10.32 -14.42
CA ILE A 530 -1.95 9.86 -13.19
C ILE A 530 -2.33 8.41 -12.84
N ALA A 531 -3.61 8.04 -12.95
CA ALA A 531 -4.10 6.70 -12.63
C ALA A 531 -3.77 5.63 -13.68
N THR A 532 -3.06 5.98 -14.77
CA THR A 532 -2.76 5.05 -15.86
C THR A 532 -1.69 4.04 -15.47
N PRO A 533 -1.95 2.73 -15.64
CA PRO A 533 -0.91 1.72 -15.54
C PRO A 533 0.17 1.91 -16.59
N ASP A 534 1.41 1.56 -16.25
CA ASP A 534 2.60 1.81 -17.08
C ASP A 534 2.46 1.34 -18.54
N TYR A 535 1.88 0.16 -18.76
CA TYR A 535 1.69 -0.43 -20.09
C TYR A 535 0.81 0.41 -21.02
N PHE A 536 -0.19 1.12 -20.49
CA PHE A 536 -1.15 1.88 -21.29
C PHE A 536 -0.77 3.36 -21.42
N ARG A 537 0.27 3.84 -20.74
CA ARG A 537 0.67 5.25 -20.69
C ARG A 537 0.92 5.84 -22.08
N ALA A 538 1.72 5.20 -22.92
CA ALA A 538 1.98 5.71 -24.27
C ALA A 538 0.69 5.92 -25.08
N SER A 539 -0.26 4.97 -24.99
CA SER A 539 -1.52 5.06 -25.72
C SER A 539 -2.47 6.14 -25.16
N ARG A 540 -2.54 6.32 -23.84
CA ARG A 540 -3.37 7.35 -23.22
C ARG A 540 -2.79 8.73 -23.46
N TRP A 541 -1.47 8.88 -23.38
CA TRP A 541 -0.78 10.15 -23.58
C TRP A 541 -1.20 10.80 -24.90
N VAL A 542 -1.22 10.04 -26.01
CA VAL A 542 -1.67 10.52 -27.33
C VAL A 542 -3.08 11.15 -27.29
N ARG A 543 -3.98 10.66 -26.43
CA ARG A 543 -5.37 11.12 -26.33
C ARG A 543 -5.57 12.28 -25.35
N VAL A 544 -4.69 12.43 -24.37
CA VAL A 544 -4.86 13.41 -23.28
C VAL A 544 -3.89 14.59 -23.35
N VAL A 545 -2.75 14.45 -24.03
CA VAL A 545 -1.66 15.45 -24.09
C VAL A 545 -2.13 16.85 -24.50
N SER A 546 -3.11 16.97 -25.40
CA SER A 546 -3.64 18.26 -25.85
C SER A 546 -4.58 18.95 -24.86
N ARG A 547 -5.03 18.21 -23.82
CA ARG A 547 -6.00 18.67 -22.81
C ARG A 547 -5.37 18.86 -21.43
N ILE A 548 -4.08 18.52 -21.26
CA ILE A 548 -3.35 18.69 -20.01
C ILE A 548 -2.36 19.85 -20.17
N GLN A 549 -2.20 20.64 -19.11
CA GLN A 549 -1.21 21.72 -19.03
C GLN A 549 -0.14 21.34 -18.01
N GLY A 550 1.12 21.68 -18.32
CA GLY A 550 2.27 21.44 -17.43
C GLY A 550 3.21 20.34 -17.92
N GLU A 551 4.25 20.08 -17.13
CA GLU A 551 5.29 19.10 -17.43
C GLU A 551 4.89 17.71 -16.92
N TRP A 552 4.12 16.98 -17.74
CA TRP A 552 3.53 15.68 -17.37
C TRP A 552 4.07 14.49 -18.16
N ALA A 553 4.88 14.74 -19.19
CA ALA A 553 5.48 13.69 -20.00
C ALA A 553 6.48 12.83 -19.21
N ASP A 554 7.00 13.32 -18.08
CA ASP A 554 7.96 12.59 -17.24
C ASP A 554 7.42 11.26 -16.65
N LEU A 555 6.09 11.05 -16.65
CA LEU A 555 5.51 9.75 -16.29
C LEU A 555 5.64 8.69 -17.40
N LEU A 556 6.04 9.07 -18.62
CA LEU A 556 6.32 8.14 -19.71
C LEU A 556 7.69 7.50 -19.52
N ASP A 557 7.73 6.18 -19.66
CA ASP A 557 9.00 5.45 -19.80
C ASP A 557 9.59 5.70 -21.19
N CYS A 558 10.78 6.33 -21.26
CA CYS A 558 11.46 6.61 -22.52
C CYS A 558 11.69 5.34 -23.34
N ALA A 559 12.08 4.23 -22.71
CA ALA A 559 12.45 2.99 -23.38
C ALA A 559 11.25 2.28 -24.04
N LYS A 560 10.05 2.41 -23.45
CA LYS A 560 8.82 1.78 -23.97
C LYS A 560 8.04 2.66 -24.94
N THR A 561 8.34 3.96 -24.96
CA THR A 561 7.58 4.95 -25.74
C THR A 561 8.09 5.01 -27.18
N PRO A 562 7.24 4.96 -28.22
CA PRO A 562 7.66 5.07 -29.64
C PRO A 562 8.39 6.38 -29.96
N ALA A 563 9.32 6.35 -30.93
CA ALA A 563 10.20 7.49 -31.24
C ALA A 563 9.44 8.79 -31.59
N ARG A 564 8.41 8.73 -32.43
CA ARG A 564 7.59 9.91 -32.77
C ARG A 564 6.88 10.49 -31.54
N LEU A 565 6.44 9.62 -30.63
CA LEU A 565 5.78 10.05 -29.40
C LEU A 565 6.77 10.68 -28.40
N LEU A 566 8.03 10.22 -28.36
CA LEU A 566 9.08 10.87 -27.57
C LEU A 566 9.27 12.33 -28.03
N ILE A 567 9.38 12.55 -29.34
CA ILE A 567 9.62 13.87 -29.95
C ILE A 567 8.46 14.82 -29.68
N SER A 568 7.21 14.38 -29.93
CA SER A 568 6.04 15.24 -29.70
C SER A 568 5.82 15.59 -28.23
N SER A 569 6.35 14.78 -27.30
CA SER A 569 6.21 14.98 -25.86
C SER A 569 7.24 15.94 -25.26
N LEU A 570 8.30 16.31 -26.00
CA LEU A 570 9.39 17.14 -25.48
C LEU A 570 8.91 18.49 -24.91
N ASN A 571 7.90 19.11 -25.54
CA ASN A 571 7.33 20.39 -25.12
C ASN A 571 6.63 20.32 -23.76
N GLN A 572 6.20 19.13 -23.31
CA GLN A 572 5.50 18.90 -22.04
C GLN A 572 6.33 18.05 -21.06
N ALA A 573 7.65 17.99 -21.28
CA ALA A 573 8.58 17.25 -20.45
C ALA A 573 9.55 18.18 -19.73
N SER A 574 10.05 17.74 -18.59
CA SER A 574 11.14 18.42 -17.89
C SER A 574 12.49 18.31 -18.61
N SER A 575 13.47 19.10 -18.17
CA SER A 575 14.82 19.06 -18.74
C SER A 575 15.56 17.71 -18.53
N SER A 576 15.25 16.97 -17.46
CA SER A 576 15.84 15.65 -17.19
C SER A 576 15.26 14.59 -18.11
N TRP A 577 13.95 14.60 -18.31
CA TRP A 577 13.30 13.65 -19.21
C TRP A 577 13.65 13.92 -20.66
N ARG A 578 13.72 15.19 -21.09
CA ARG A 578 14.18 15.56 -22.45
C ARG A 578 15.57 14.98 -22.76
N ARG A 579 16.50 15.10 -21.81
CA ARG A 579 17.86 14.53 -21.96
C ARG A 579 17.82 13.01 -22.12
N SER A 580 17.07 12.33 -21.27
CA SER A 580 16.92 10.86 -21.33
C SER A 580 16.26 10.39 -22.63
N ALA A 581 15.25 11.13 -23.11
CA ALA A 581 14.57 10.85 -24.37
C ALA A 581 15.50 11.03 -25.59
N ILE A 582 16.37 12.05 -25.59
CA ILE A 582 17.37 12.26 -26.65
C ILE A 582 18.38 11.11 -26.67
N GLU A 583 18.86 10.66 -25.51
CA GLU A 583 19.77 9.51 -25.43
C GLU A 583 19.11 8.22 -25.93
N GLU A 584 17.88 7.94 -25.53
CA GLU A 584 17.11 6.80 -26.00
C GLU A 584 16.87 6.85 -27.53
N LEU A 585 16.53 8.02 -28.07
CA LEU A 585 16.41 8.23 -29.52
C LEU A 585 17.75 7.94 -30.24
N SER A 586 18.87 8.41 -29.68
CA SER A 586 20.19 8.17 -30.26
C SER A 586 20.53 6.68 -30.32
N GLN A 587 20.19 5.91 -29.28
CA GLN A 587 20.40 4.45 -29.25
C GLN A 587 19.55 3.75 -30.31
N ARG A 588 18.31 4.19 -30.51
CA ARG A 588 17.42 3.63 -31.54
C ARG A 588 17.91 3.90 -32.94
N PHE A 589 18.48 5.07 -33.20
CA PHE A 589 19.11 5.36 -34.50
C PHE A 589 20.26 4.42 -34.82
N VAL A 590 21.03 3.96 -33.82
CA VAL A 590 22.10 2.98 -34.03
C VAL A 590 21.55 1.59 -34.34
N ILE A 591 20.42 1.22 -33.74
CA ILE A 591 19.79 -0.09 -33.93
C ILE A 591 19.06 -0.15 -35.28
N ASP A 592 18.34 0.92 -35.64
CA ASP A 592 17.57 1.03 -36.86
C ASP A 592 17.68 2.43 -37.49
N ASN A 593 18.53 2.53 -38.51
CA ASN A 593 18.77 3.77 -39.25
C ASN A 593 17.54 4.25 -40.05
N GLN A 594 16.52 3.40 -40.29
CA GLN A 594 15.31 3.82 -41.02
C GLN A 594 14.48 4.83 -40.22
N ILE A 595 14.47 4.67 -38.90
CA ILE A 595 13.75 5.56 -37.97
C ILE A 595 14.24 7.01 -38.15
N LEU A 596 15.55 7.22 -38.37
CA LEU A 596 16.13 8.53 -38.61
C LEU A 596 15.56 9.15 -39.89
N ILE A 597 15.53 8.40 -41.00
CA ILE A 597 15.03 8.87 -42.29
C ILE A 597 13.55 9.25 -42.18
N ASP A 598 12.76 8.44 -41.48
CA ASP A 598 11.34 8.65 -41.32
C ASP A 598 10.99 9.87 -40.46
N ILE A 599 11.81 10.18 -39.46
CA ILE A 599 11.67 11.37 -38.61
C ILE A 599 12.20 12.61 -39.35
N SER A 600 13.22 12.45 -40.20
CA SER A 600 13.86 13.55 -40.94
C SER A 600 12.94 14.25 -41.96
N LYS A 601 11.75 13.70 -42.25
CA LYS A 601 10.79 14.23 -43.22
C LYS A 601 9.69 15.10 -42.61
N ASP A 602 9.51 15.07 -41.29
CA ASP A 602 8.45 15.80 -40.61
C ASP A 602 8.82 17.28 -40.42
N ASP A 603 7.80 18.15 -40.45
CA ASP A 603 7.86 19.58 -40.12
C ASP A 603 7.95 19.77 -38.59
N ARG A 604 8.80 20.68 -38.10
CA ARG A 604 9.25 20.67 -36.69
C ARG A 604 9.28 22.03 -36.02
N ASP A 605 9.03 22.02 -34.72
CA ASP A 605 9.36 23.14 -33.84
C ASP A 605 10.88 23.19 -33.56
N ASN A 606 11.43 24.38 -33.26
CA ASN A 606 12.86 24.57 -32.97
C ASN A 606 13.38 23.63 -31.86
N LEU A 607 12.58 23.38 -30.81
CA LEU A 607 12.99 22.47 -29.72
C LEU A 607 13.12 21.02 -30.21
N GLN A 608 12.18 20.57 -31.05
CA GLN A 608 12.20 19.22 -31.61
C GLN A 608 13.36 19.06 -32.58
N ALA A 609 13.61 20.06 -33.43
CA ALA A 609 14.74 20.10 -34.34
C ALA A 609 16.07 19.96 -33.57
N SER A 610 16.32 20.80 -32.57
CA SER A 610 17.53 20.70 -31.72
C SER A 610 17.67 19.34 -31.02
N ALA A 611 16.58 18.77 -30.49
CA ALA A 611 16.62 17.47 -29.82
C ALA A 611 16.95 16.30 -30.78
N ILE A 612 16.32 16.27 -31.96
CA ILE A 612 16.61 15.27 -32.99
C ILE A 612 18.04 15.43 -33.49
N SER A 613 18.46 16.65 -33.77
CA SER A 613 19.82 16.94 -34.21
C SER A 613 20.84 16.53 -33.17
N SER A 614 20.60 16.79 -31.89
CA SER A 614 21.43 16.29 -30.79
C SER A 614 21.48 14.75 -30.79
N ALA A 615 20.34 14.06 -30.96
CA ALA A 615 20.30 12.60 -31.02
C ALA A 615 21.08 12.02 -32.21
N ILE A 616 21.01 12.66 -33.40
CA ILE A 616 21.79 12.28 -34.59
C ILE A 616 23.28 12.49 -34.34
N LEU A 617 23.65 13.66 -33.82
CA LEU A 617 25.04 14.04 -33.60
C LEU A 617 25.73 13.24 -32.49
N LEU A 618 24.98 12.73 -31.52
CA LEU A 618 25.52 11.83 -30.49
C LEU A 618 26.01 10.48 -31.04
N VAL A 619 25.56 10.07 -32.23
CA VAL A 619 25.89 8.78 -32.85
C VAL A 619 26.44 8.91 -34.26
N CYS A 620 26.77 10.14 -34.69
CA CYS A 620 27.25 10.43 -36.04
C CYS A 620 28.53 9.66 -36.39
N ASP A 621 29.32 9.29 -35.38
CA ASP A 621 30.50 8.47 -35.52
C ASP A 621 30.21 7.03 -35.95
N LYS A 622 29.05 6.49 -35.56
CA LYS A 622 28.60 5.13 -35.88
C LYS A 622 27.75 5.07 -37.15
N LEU A 623 27.29 6.21 -37.67
CA LEU A 623 26.47 6.26 -38.87
C LEU A 623 27.31 6.03 -40.14
N PRO A 624 26.76 5.35 -41.17
CA PRO A 624 27.38 5.22 -42.49
C PRO A 624 27.60 6.57 -43.20
N ASP A 625 28.54 6.61 -44.16
CA ASP A 625 28.86 7.84 -44.92
C ASP A 625 27.68 8.42 -45.71
N GLU A 626 26.68 7.59 -46.04
CA GLU A 626 25.44 8.01 -46.72
C GLU A 626 24.65 9.07 -45.94
N PHE A 627 24.84 9.16 -44.62
CA PHE A 627 24.16 10.13 -43.75
C PHE A 627 24.87 11.50 -43.69
N PHE A 628 25.89 11.74 -44.51
CA PHE A 628 26.67 12.99 -44.51
C PHE A 628 25.79 14.25 -44.56
N HIS A 629 24.80 14.29 -45.46
CA HIS A 629 23.90 15.45 -45.57
C HIS A 629 23.04 15.64 -44.32
N HIS A 630 22.47 14.56 -43.78
CA HIS A 630 21.68 14.61 -42.55
C HIS A 630 22.49 15.09 -41.34
N VAL A 631 23.77 14.71 -41.24
CA VAL A 631 24.66 15.19 -40.19
C VAL A 631 24.98 16.67 -40.38
N SER A 632 25.26 17.11 -41.61
CA SER A 632 25.51 18.52 -41.91
C SER A 632 24.30 19.42 -41.56
N ASP A 633 23.10 18.98 -41.92
CA ASP A 633 21.86 19.70 -41.61
C ASP A 633 21.59 19.69 -40.09
N ALA A 634 21.83 18.55 -39.43
CA ALA A 634 21.71 18.46 -37.97
C ALA A 634 22.67 19.41 -37.25
N VAL A 635 23.87 19.67 -37.79
CA VAL A 635 24.79 20.67 -37.22
C VAL A 635 24.18 22.07 -37.27
N ASP A 636 23.48 22.44 -38.35
CA ASP A 636 22.80 23.75 -38.43
C ASP A 636 21.77 23.92 -37.31
N ASP A 637 20.84 22.98 -37.19
CA ASP A 637 19.77 23.02 -36.19
C ASP A 637 20.30 22.92 -34.74
N TRP A 638 21.38 22.16 -34.54
CA TRP A 638 21.99 22.00 -33.21
C TRP A 638 22.72 23.26 -32.74
N LEU A 639 23.34 24.02 -33.66
CA LEU A 639 24.02 25.26 -33.32
C LEU A 639 23.05 26.34 -32.80
N ASP A 640 21.77 26.30 -33.16
CA ASP A 640 20.79 27.24 -32.59
C ASP A 640 20.50 27.00 -31.10
N SER A 641 20.53 25.73 -30.66
CA SER A 641 20.32 25.34 -29.27
C SER A 641 21.09 24.07 -28.91
N PRO A 642 22.36 24.18 -28.49
CA PRO A 642 23.23 23.03 -28.32
C PRO A 642 22.94 22.27 -27.02
N ILE A 643 22.51 21.01 -27.16
CA ILE A 643 22.35 20.05 -26.06
C ILE A 643 23.50 19.02 -26.14
N PHE A 644 24.03 18.59 -24.99
CA PHE A 644 25.13 17.61 -24.89
C PHE A 644 26.40 18.01 -25.66
N ALA A 645 26.79 19.28 -25.60
CA ALA A 645 27.87 19.81 -26.43
C ALA A 645 29.21 19.09 -26.26
N ASP A 646 29.54 18.67 -25.05
CA ASP A 646 30.72 17.85 -24.77
C ASP A 646 30.71 16.53 -25.55
N ARG A 647 29.61 15.77 -25.50
CA ARG A 647 29.49 14.48 -26.18
C ARG A 647 29.36 14.61 -27.69
N VAL A 648 28.60 15.60 -28.15
CA VAL A 648 28.41 15.89 -29.58
C VAL A 648 29.73 16.26 -30.23
N LEU A 649 30.52 17.15 -29.62
CA LEU A 649 31.83 17.53 -30.16
C LEU A 649 32.79 16.34 -30.23
N ASN A 650 32.80 15.46 -29.22
CA ASN A 650 33.61 14.24 -29.23
C ASN A 650 33.20 13.27 -30.36
N ALA A 651 31.90 13.15 -30.63
CA ALA A 651 31.38 12.29 -31.71
C ALA A 651 31.68 12.87 -33.10
N LEU A 652 31.51 14.19 -33.28
CA LEU A 652 31.78 14.89 -34.53
C LEU A 652 33.26 14.84 -34.93
N PHE A 653 34.16 15.04 -33.96
CA PHE A 653 35.58 15.19 -34.22
C PHE A 653 36.41 14.11 -33.53
N GLN A 654 36.20 12.85 -33.93
CA GLN A 654 36.92 11.71 -33.37
C GLN A 654 38.44 11.84 -33.50
N GLN A 655 39.14 11.44 -32.45
CA GLN A 655 40.60 11.38 -32.38
C GLN A 655 41.12 10.07 -33.02
N SER A 656 40.90 9.88 -34.33
CA SER A 656 41.35 8.67 -35.04
C SER A 656 42.79 8.82 -35.54
N GLY A 657 43.66 7.89 -35.17
CA GLY A 657 45.11 7.94 -35.40
C GLY A 657 45.60 7.88 -36.87
N SER A 658 44.72 7.84 -37.87
CA SER A 658 45.14 7.81 -39.28
C SER A 658 44.17 8.47 -40.29
N GLY A 659 43.20 9.28 -39.85
CA GLY A 659 42.18 9.91 -40.72
C GLY A 659 42.07 11.42 -40.56
N THR A 660 41.29 12.06 -41.42
CA THR A 660 40.85 13.46 -41.22
C THR A 660 39.93 13.49 -40.00
N ASN A 661 40.31 14.23 -38.94
CA ASN A 661 39.53 14.36 -37.70
C ASN A 661 38.17 15.05 -37.88
N ASP A 662 37.88 15.54 -39.09
CA ASP A 662 36.63 16.19 -39.46
C ASP A 662 36.00 15.46 -40.65
N ARG A 663 35.41 14.29 -40.37
CA ARG A 663 34.77 13.41 -41.37
C ARG A 663 33.69 14.15 -42.17
N PHE A 664 32.98 15.08 -41.53
CA PHE A 664 31.84 15.79 -42.11
C PHE A 664 32.19 17.18 -42.66
N ASN A 665 33.46 17.60 -42.57
CA ASN A 665 33.95 18.92 -43.00
C ASN A 665 33.18 20.10 -42.35
N VAL A 666 32.84 19.99 -41.07
CA VAL A 666 32.04 20.96 -40.30
C VAL A 666 32.86 21.74 -39.26
N LEU A 667 34.15 21.45 -39.08
CA LEU A 667 34.98 22.04 -38.02
C LEU A 667 35.00 23.57 -38.07
N GLN A 668 35.29 24.15 -39.24
CA GLN A 668 35.34 25.61 -39.40
C GLN A 668 33.98 26.26 -39.12
N LYS A 669 32.88 25.61 -39.53
CA LYS A 669 31.52 26.11 -39.31
C LYS A 669 31.18 26.14 -37.83
N VAL A 670 31.44 25.05 -37.10
CA VAL A 670 31.20 24.97 -35.65
C VAL A 670 32.11 25.94 -34.89
N MET A 671 33.36 26.12 -35.32
CA MET A 671 34.26 27.11 -34.74
C MET A 671 33.74 28.55 -34.91
N LEU A 672 33.31 28.94 -36.11
CA LEU A 672 32.75 30.28 -36.34
C LEU A 672 31.47 30.51 -35.52
N ALA A 673 30.59 29.50 -35.45
CA ALA A 673 29.38 29.60 -34.65
C ALA A 673 29.68 29.74 -33.16
N SER A 674 30.72 29.05 -32.65
CA SER A 674 31.11 29.09 -31.24
C SER A 674 31.39 30.50 -30.71
N GLU A 675 31.85 31.42 -31.55
CA GLU A 675 32.16 32.81 -31.16
C GLU A 675 30.92 33.62 -30.76
N ILE A 676 29.75 33.22 -31.26
CA ILE A 676 28.47 33.91 -31.08
C ILE A 676 27.74 33.41 -29.81
N HIS A 677 28.11 32.23 -29.31
CA HIS A 677 27.46 31.61 -28.17
C HIS A 677 27.75 32.31 -26.83
N PRO A 678 26.90 32.09 -25.80
CA PRO A 678 27.14 32.61 -24.45
C PRO A 678 28.51 32.20 -23.90
N LYS A 679 29.18 33.14 -23.19
CA LYS A 679 30.57 32.97 -22.72
C LYS A 679 30.75 31.84 -21.70
N ASP A 680 29.68 31.50 -21.01
CA ASP A 680 29.58 30.41 -20.03
C ASP A 680 29.31 29.05 -20.69
N SER A 681 28.99 29.00 -21.98
CA SER A 681 28.73 27.75 -22.69
C SER A 681 30.00 26.93 -22.95
N ILE A 682 29.84 25.60 -22.99
CA ILE A 682 30.92 24.67 -23.36
C ILE A 682 31.40 24.96 -24.78
N LEU A 683 30.49 25.25 -25.70
CA LEU A 683 30.80 25.48 -27.12
C LEU A 683 31.68 26.71 -27.32
N TYR A 684 31.35 27.83 -26.67
CA TYR A 684 32.18 29.05 -26.70
C TYR A 684 33.58 28.78 -26.16
N ASN A 685 33.67 28.14 -24.98
CA ASN A 685 34.96 27.85 -24.34
C ASN A 685 35.80 26.85 -25.14
N TRP A 686 35.17 25.86 -25.79
CA TRP A 686 35.82 24.91 -26.68
C TRP A 686 36.43 25.62 -27.91
N GLY A 687 35.64 26.43 -28.61
CA GLY A 687 36.11 27.12 -29.81
C GLY A 687 37.21 28.13 -29.52
N ARG A 688 37.06 28.86 -28.41
CA ARG A 688 38.10 29.75 -27.89
C ARG A 688 39.38 28.97 -27.56
N TYR A 689 39.28 27.84 -26.87
CA TYR A 689 40.45 27.03 -26.52
C TYR A 689 41.18 26.50 -27.76
N ILE A 690 40.45 26.04 -28.78
CA ILE A 690 41.06 25.63 -30.06
C ILE A 690 41.79 26.78 -30.73
N ASN A 691 41.22 27.99 -30.75
CA ASN A 691 41.87 29.15 -31.35
C ASN A 691 43.21 29.48 -30.66
N TYR A 692 43.26 29.42 -29.32
CA TYR A 692 44.51 29.58 -28.56
C TYR A 692 45.54 28.50 -28.91
N LEU A 693 45.12 27.25 -29.08
CA LEU A 693 46.01 26.15 -29.46
C LEU A 693 46.53 26.29 -30.90
N GLN A 694 45.70 26.71 -31.86
CA GLN A 694 46.09 26.93 -33.25
C GLN A 694 47.11 28.06 -33.40
N ASN A 695 46.92 29.16 -32.66
CA ASN A 695 47.83 30.32 -32.70
C ASN A 695 49.09 30.13 -31.84
N SER A 696 49.17 29.06 -31.05
CA SER A 696 50.24 28.84 -30.05
C SER A 696 50.36 29.98 -29.03
N ASP A 697 49.22 30.56 -28.64
CA ASP A 697 49.15 31.68 -27.72
C ASP A 697 49.30 31.23 -26.26
N ILE A 698 49.88 32.09 -25.41
CA ILE A 698 50.04 31.80 -23.98
C ILE A 698 48.69 31.97 -23.27
N ILE A 699 48.21 30.89 -22.64
CA ILE A 699 46.98 30.89 -21.85
C ILE A 699 47.29 31.46 -20.45
N SER A 700 46.60 32.54 -20.07
CA SER A 700 46.76 33.13 -18.74
C SER A 700 46.15 32.25 -17.65
N ASN A 701 46.60 32.42 -16.40
CA ASN A 701 46.06 31.68 -15.25
C ASN A 701 44.55 31.92 -15.03
N GLU A 702 44.02 33.08 -15.43
CA GLU A 702 42.58 33.37 -15.37
C GLU A 702 41.80 32.52 -16.38
N LEU A 703 42.27 32.48 -17.63
CA LEU A 703 41.64 31.69 -18.69
C LEU A 703 41.74 30.19 -18.45
N ALA A 704 42.87 29.73 -17.91
CA ALA A 704 43.01 28.34 -17.50
C ALA A 704 41.92 27.94 -16.47
N ARG A 705 41.55 28.83 -15.53
CA ARG A 705 40.45 28.55 -14.59
C ARG A 705 39.08 28.49 -15.28
N GLU A 706 38.84 29.38 -16.25
CA GLU A 706 37.61 29.35 -17.05
C GLU A 706 37.49 28.02 -17.82
N PHE A 707 38.56 27.57 -18.47
CA PHE A 707 38.58 26.30 -19.20
C PHE A 707 38.47 25.09 -18.27
N MET A 708 39.20 25.06 -17.15
CA MET A 708 39.11 23.95 -16.19
C MET A 708 37.72 23.82 -15.54
N SER A 709 36.98 24.94 -15.38
CA SER A 709 35.65 24.93 -14.77
C SER A 709 34.55 24.54 -15.76
N SER A 710 34.75 24.78 -17.06
CA SER A 710 33.73 24.60 -18.10
C SER A 710 33.94 23.37 -18.97
N LEU A 711 35.20 23.00 -19.24
CA LEU A 711 35.55 21.95 -20.20
C LEU A 711 35.91 20.62 -19.49
N PRO A 712 35.55 19.47 -20.07
CA PRO A 712 35.96 18.17 -19.56
C PRO A 712 37.49 18.02 -19.43
N TYR A 713 37.95 17.38 -18.35
CA TYR A 713 39.38 17.19 -18.07
C TYR A 713 40.15 16.53 -19.23
N HIS A 714 39.50 15.60 -19.94
CA HIS A 714 40.11 14.87 -21.05
C HIS A 714 40.47 15.76 -22.25
N TRP A 715 39.95 16.98 -22.33
CA TRP A 715 40.30 17.95 -23.38
C TRP A 715 41.55 18.76 -23.07
N TRP A 716 41.89 18.97 -21.80
CA TRP A 716 42.96 19.89 -21.40
C TRP A 716 44.03 19.27 -20.50
N TYR A 717 43.95 17.97 -20.16
CA TYR A 717 44.90 17.35 -19.24
C TYR A 717 46.37 17.41 -19.67
N GLY A 718 46.67 17.60 -20.96
CA GLY A 718 48.04 17.83 -21.42
C GLY A 718 48.66 19.13 -20.87
N ASN A 719 47.84 20.12 -20.55
CA ASN A 719 48.27 21.35 -19.88
C ASN A 719 48.20 21.27 -18.34
N ALA A 720 47.71 20.16 -17.77
CA ALA A 720 47.42 20.07 -16.34
C ALA A 720 48.63 20.38 -15.45
N ALA A 721 49.83 19.94 -15.84
CA ALA A 721 51.06 20.19 -15.07
C ALA A 721 51.37 21.69 -14.96
N GLU A 722 51.37 22.39 -16.10
CA GLU A 722 51.65 23.83 -16.16
C GLU A 722 50.56 24.63 -15.48
N TRP A 723 49.30 24.25 -15.69
CA TRP A 723 48.16 24.95 -15.08
C TRP A 723 48.12 24.77 -13.58
N LEU A 724 48.43 23.57 -13.05
CA LEU A 724 48.54 23.34 -11.61
C LEU A 724 49.61 24.25 -10.99
N VAL A 725 50.84 24.24 -11.55
CA VAL A 725 51.93 25.10 -11.06
C VAL A 725 51.57 26.58 -11.18
N GLY A 726 50.98 26.99 -12.30
CA GLY A 726 50.50 28.35 -12.54
C GLY A 726 49.49 28.80 -11.50
N GLN A 727 48.50 27.97 -11.16
CA GLN A 727 47.53 28.29 -10.11
C GLN A 727 48.15 28.31 -8.71
N MET A 728 49.06 27.38 -8.39
CA MET A 728 49.73 27.32 -7.08
C MET A 728 50.63 28.54 -6.83
N SER A 729 51.14 29.18 -7.89
CA SER A 729 51.97 30.39 -7.79
C SER A 729 51.21 31.62 -7.29
N SER A 730 49.89 31.71 -7.51
CA SER A 730 49.08 32.88 -7.18
C SER A 730 48.14 32.64 -5.99
N SER A 731 47.89 33.68 -5.19
CA SER A 731 46.96 33.59 -4.05
C SER A 731 45.51 33.34 -4.50
N ALA A 732 45.09 33.95 -5.61
CA ALA A 732 43.79 33.71 -6.23
C ALA A 732 43.64 32.27 -6.75
N GLY A 733 44.66 31.74 -7.44
CA GLY A 733 44.66 30.38 -7.95
C GLY A 733 44.63 29.32 -6.84
N ARG A 734 45.39 29.52 -5.75
CA ARG A 734 45.34 28.63 -4.57
C ARG A 734 43.95 28.57 -3.92
N ARG A 735 43.26 29.71 -3.80
CA ARG A 735 41.88 29.74 -3.27
C ARG A 735 40.93 29.00 -4.19
N TRP A 736 41.03 29.23 -5.50
CA TRP A 736 40.18 28.53 -6.48
C TRP A 736 40.42 27.01 -6.45
N ILE A 737 41.68 26.56 -6.48
CA ILE A 737 42.03 25.13 -6.42
C ILE A 737 41.49 24.47 -5.15
N ALA A 738 41.48 25.17 -4.01
CA ALA A 738 41.01 24.61 -2.75
C ALA A 738 39.55 24.11 -2.82
N ASP A 739 38.74 24.73 -3.69
CA ASP A 739 37.32 24.43 -3.88
C ASP A 739 37.06 23.43 -5.03
N GLN A 740 38.09 22.98 -5.76
CA GLN A 740 37.93 22.16 -6.98
C GLN A 740 38.45 20.73 -6.79
N SER A 741 37.55 19.74 -6.84
CA SER A 741 37.88 18.31 -6.69
C SER A 741 38.38 17.67 -7.99
N VAL A 742 39.48 18.19 -8.56
CA VAL A 742 40.08 17.64 -9.78
C VAL A 742 40.98 16.45 -9.44
N PRO A 743 40.88 15.31 -10.15
CA PRO A 743 41.70 14.12 -9.92
C PRO A 743 43.13 14.29 -10.49
N TRP A 744 43.90 15.25 -9.96
CA TRP A 744 45.26 15.57 -10.42
C TRP A 744 46.18 14.36 -10.62
N PRO A 745 46.19 13.33 -9.74
CA PRO A 745 47.00 12.13 -9.97
C PRO A 745 46.64 11.41 -11.28
N ALA A 746 45.35 11.34 -11.62
CA ALA A 746 44.87 10.69 -12.85
C ALA A 746 45.19 11.48 -14.12
N LEU A 747 45.43 12.79 -14.01
CA LEU A 747 45.77 13.65 -15.14
C LEU A 747 47.28 13.66 -15.41
N LEU A 748 48.10 13.74 -14.36
CA LEU A 748 49.54 13.96 -14.46
C LEU A 748 50.35 12.67 -14.70
N PHE A 749 49.88 11.53 -14.17
CA PHE A 749 50.62 10.26 -14.21
C PHE A 749 50.20 9.35 -15.38
N ARG A 750 49.71 9.93 -16.47
CA ARG A 750 49.39 9.25 -17.75
C ARG A 750 50.61 8.88 -18.57
N LEU A 751 50.52 7.90 -19.46
CA LEU A 751 51.67 7.42 -20.26
C LEU A 751 52.01 8.38 -21.40
N ASP A 752 53.30 8.44 -21.77
CA ASP A 752 53.75 9.19 -22.93
C ASP A 752 53.15 8.64 -24.23
N GLY A 753 52.75 9.55 -25.11
CA GLY A 753 52.19 9.22 -26.43
C GLY A 753 50.69 8.93 -26.44
N GLU A 754 50.00 8.98 -25.29
CA GLU A 754 48.53 8.99 -25.25
C GLU A 754 47.97 10.16 -26.08
N VAL A 755 46.87 9.93 -26.80
CA VAL A 755 46.19 10.99 -27.56
C VAL A 755 45.31 11.80 -26.61
N TRP A 756 45.42 13.11 -26.68
CA TRP A 756 44.65 14.06 -25.87
C TRP A 756 44.28 15.29 -26.68
N GLY A 757 43.54 16.21 -26.07
CA GLY A 757 43.22 17.52 -26.65
C GLY A 757 41.72 17.69 -26.87
N PRO A 758 41.27 18.92 -27.16
CA PRO A 758 39.87 19.15 -27.49
C PRO A 758 39.51 18.46 -28.83
N PRO A 759 38.24 18.08 -29.04
CA PRO A 759 37.79 17.48 -30.28
C PRO A 759 38.10 18.41 -31.45
N GLY A 760 38.69 17.88 -32.52
CA GLY A 760 39.15 18.65 -33.67
C GLY A 760 40.63 19.06 -33.60
N PHE A 761 41.29 18.97 -32.44
CA PHE A 761 42.72 19.27 -32.28
C PHE A 761 43.44 18.24 -31.39
N PRO A 762 43.63 16.99 -31.86
CA PRO A 762 44.35 15.98 -31.10
C PRO A 762 45.85 16.26 -31.04
N SER A 763 46.43 16.05 -29.87
CA SER A 763 47.84 16.19 -29.54
C SER A 763 48.36 14.92 -28.86
N LYS A 764 49.67 14.69 -28.91
CA LYS A 764 50.31 13.60 -28.16
C LYS A 764 50.69 14.07 -26.77
N PHE A 765 50.36 13.28 -25.77
CA PHE A 765 50.64 13.59 -24.39
C PHE A 765 52.13 13.42 -24.13
N VAL A 766 52.71 14.42 -23.48
CA VAL A 766 54.08 14.39 -22.99
C VAL A 766 54.00 14.55 -21.49
N ARG A 767 54.38 13.51 -20.76
CA ARG A 767 54.35 13.47 -19.30
C ARG A 767 55.29 14.53 -18.76
N ARG A 768 54.71 15.48 -18.01
CA ARG A 768 55.41 16.49 -17.24
C ARG A 768 54.93 16.41 -15.80
N ILE A 769 55.83 16.06 -14.90
CA ILE A 769 55.52 15.95 -13.47
C ILE A 769 56.14 17.16 -12.77
N PRO A 770 55.34 18.01 -12.09
CA PRO A 770 55.85 19.14 -11.32
C PRO A 770 56.82 18.70 -10.22
N THR A 771 57.79 19.54 -9.88
CA THR A 771 58.71 19.25 -8.78
C THR A 771 58.06 19.52 -7.42
N THR A 772 58.60 18.95 -6.34
CA THR A 772 58.11 19.25 -4.99
C THR A 772 58.23 20.73 -4.63
N ALA A 773 59.21 21.45 -5.20
CA ALA A 773 59.38 22.89 -5.03
C ALA A 773 58.21 23.68 -5.64
N ASP A 774 57.73 23.26 -6.82
CA ASP A 774 56.58 23.89 -7.49
C ASP A 774 55.27 23.66 -6.72
N LEU A 775 55.20 22.58 -5.93
CA LEU A 775 54.03 22.12 -5.19
C LEU A 775 54.08 22.45 -3.68
N LEU A 776 55.05 23.24 -3.22
CA LEU A 776 55.34 23.49 -1.79
C LEU A 776 54.14 24.00 -0.98
N PHE A 777 53.20 24.69 -1.62
CA PHE A 777 52.00 25.21 -0.96
C PHE A 777 50.96 24.14 -0.66
N ILE A 778 51.01 22.97 -1.29
CA ILE A 778 50.04 21.88 -1.09
C ILE A 778 50.05 21.40 0.37
N PRO A 779 51.18 21.02 1.00
CA PRO A 779 51.20 20.59 2.41
C PRO A 779 50.71 21.66 3.39
N ILE A 780 51.03 22.93 3.14
CA ILE A 780 50.78 24.07 4.04
C ILE A 780 49.33 24.58 3.93
N MET A 781 48.62 24.21 2.86
CA MET A 781 47.22 24.59 2.67
C MET A 781 46.33 24.04 3.80
N GLN A 782 45.32 24.80 4.23
CA GLN A 782 44.32 24.30 5.19
C GLN A 782 43.53 23.14 4.60
N ASP A 783 42.89 22.34 5.45
CA ASP A 783 42.01 21.27 4.99
C ASP A 783 40.86 21.85 4.16
N CYS A 784 40.69 21.30 2.95
CA CYS A 784 39.69 21.73 1.97
C CYS A 784 39.26 20.54 1.10
N HIS A 785 38.20 20.71 0.30
CA HIS A 785 37.64 19.65 -0.53
C HIS A 785 38.65 19.04 -1.54
N ALA A 786 39.58 19.84 -2.04
CA ALA A 786 40.61 19.40 -3.00
C ALA A 786 41.87 18.79 -2.35
N LYS A 787 42.02 18.90 -1.02
CA LYS A 787 43.28 18.64 -0.31
C LYS A 787 43.81 17.23 -0.55
N ASP A 788 42.94 16.22 -0.52
CA ASP A 788 43.35 14.82 -0.67
C ASP A 788 43.95 14.52 -2.05
N PHE A 789 43.32 15.01 -3.13
CA PHE A 789 43.86 14.87 -4.50
C PHE A 789 45.20 15.57 -4.69
N LEU A 790 45.36 16.75 -4.08
CA LEU A 790 46.58 17.53 -4.15
C LEU A 790 47.70 16.89 -3.35
N MET A 791 47.41 16.43 -2.12
CA MET A 791 48.39 15.71 -1.28
C MET A 791 48.82 14.39 -1.91
N ASP A 792 47.91 13.67 -2.55
CA ASP A 792 48.24 12.46 -3.32
C ASP A 792 49.18 12.78 -4.50
N THR A 793 48.97 13.91 -5.18
CA THR A 793 49.88 14.39 -6.24
C THR A 793 51.26 14.76 -5.68
N PHE A 794 51.29 15.47 -4.55
CA PHE A 794 52.52 15.86 -3.86
C PHE A 794 53.32 14.64 -3.37
N ASP A 795 52.65 13.65 -2.78
CA ASP A 795 53.28 12.43 -2.28
C ASP A 795 53.86 11.59 -3.44
N LEU A 796 53.16 11.51 -4.58
CA LEU A 796 53.66 10.83 -5.77
C LEU A 796 54.88 11.55 -6.38
N ALA A 797 54.83 12.89 -6.48
CA ALA A 797 55.97 13.68 -6.95
C ALA A 797 57.19 13.54 -6.01
N SER A 798 56.95 13.60 -4.69
CA SER A 798 57.98 13.42 -3.66
C SER A 798 58.62 12.03 -3.74
N TYR A 799 57.83 10.99 -4.01
CA TYR A 799 58.36 9.63 -4.19
C TYR A 799 59.20 9.46 -5.46
N LEU A 800 58.90 10.21 -6.53
CA LEU A 800 59.72 10.19 -7.74
C LEU A 800 61.07 10.90 -7.52
N GLU A 801 61.13 11.92 -6.68
CA GLU A 801 62.37 12.62 -6.31
C GLU A 801 63.19 11.85 -5.26
N ASP A 802 62.55 11.32 -4.21
CA ASP A 802 63.16 10.47 -3.19
C ASP A 802 62.39 9.14 -3.03
N ARG A 803 63.00 8.05 -3.50
CA ARG A 803 62.43 6.70 -3.43
C ARG A 803 62.20 6.19 -2.00
N LYS A 804 62.71 6.88 -0.97
CA LYS A 804 62.44 6.55 0.45
C LYS A 804 61.19 7.24 0.99
N TYR A 805 60.60 8.19 0.26
CA TYR A 805 59.40 8.91 0.68
C TYR A 805 58.19 7.96 0.77
N ARG A 806 57.39 8.07 1.82
CA ARG A 806 56.22 7.20 2.02
C ARG A 806 54.98 7.81 1.40
N ILE A 807 54.42 7.15 0.39
CA ILE A 807 53.12 7.54 -0.19
C ILE A 807 52.01 7.15 0.79
N THR A 808 51.14 8.11 1.11
CA THR A 808 49.93 7.86 1.91
C THR A 808 48.71 7.98 0.98
N PRO A 809 48.15 6.88 0.46
CA PRO A 809 47.03 6.96 -0.48
C PRO A 809 45.76 7.48 0.21
N ARG A 810 45.22 8.63 -0.24
CA ARG A 810 43.99 9.22 0.32
C ARG A 810 42.77 9.00 -0.58
N THR A 811 42.96 9.16 -1.89
CA THR A 811 41.86 9.13 -2.88
C THR A 811 41.63 7.77 -3.53
N HIS A 812 42.66 6.92 -3.56
CA HIS A 812 42.56 5.57 -4.11
C HIS A 812 43.59 4.62 -3.45
N PRO A 813 43.20 3.42 -2.98
CA PRO A 813 44.10 2.54 -2.22
C PRO A 813 45.33 2.07 -3.01
N LYS A 814 45.20 1.96 -4.33
CA LYS A 814 46.27 1.53 -5.26
C LYS A 814 47.04 2.70 -5.91
N LEU A 815 46.89 3.92 -5.42
CA LEU A 815 47.52 5.12 -5.98
C LEU A 815 49.04 4.97 -6.18
N ALA A 816 49.73 4.36 -5.22
CA ALA A 816 51.19 4.27 -5.21
C ALA A 816 51.78 3.57 -6.45
N TYR A 817 51.02 2.69 -7.11
CA TYR A 817 51.47 2.01 -8.31
C TYR A 817 51.76 2.97 -9.47
N LEU A 818 51.07 4.12 -9.56
CA LEU A 818 51.29 5.13 -10.61
C LEU A 818 52.73 5.67 -10.67
N ALA A 819 53.47 5.63 -9.56
CA ALA A 819 54.88 6.07 -9.49
C ALA A 819 55.90 4.92 -9.45
N MET A 820 55.43 3.66 -9.49
CA MET A 820 56.25 2.45 -9.52
C MET A 820 56.51 1.96 -10.94
N GLU A 821 57.57 1.17 -11.12
CA GLU A 821 57.87 0.55 -12.42
C GLU A 821 56.80 -0.48 -12.80
N PHE A 822 56.44 -0.56 -14.09
CA PHE A 822 55.40 -1.48 -14.57
C PHE A 822 55.70 -2.95 -14.28
N SER A 823 56.98 -3.32 -14.13
CA SER A 823 57.43 -4.68 -13.76
C SER A 823 56.87 -5.12 -12.41
N THR A 824 56.64 -4.20 -11.48
CA THR A 824 56.17 -4.49 -10.11
C THR A 824 54.66 -4.44 -9.96
N TRP A 825 53.92 -4.13 -11.03
CA TRP A 825 52.46 -4.05 -11.00
C TRP A 825 51.83 -5.45 -10.98
N PRO A 826 50.94 -5.75 -10.03
CA PRO A 826 50.12 -6.96 -10.05
C PRO A 826 49.03 -6.87 -11.14
N ASP A 827 48.43 -8.00 -11.50
CA ASP A 827 47.27 -8.02 -12.40
C ASP A 827 46.04 -7.42 -11.71
N PHE A 828 45.55 -6.31 -12.27
CA PHE A 828 44.37 -5.63 -11.77
C PHE A 828 43.10 -6.10 -12.47
N SER A 829 42.06 -6.46 -11.69
CA SER A 829 40.71 -6.72 -12.21
C SER A 829 39.88 -5.43 -12.34
N HIS A 830 38.74 -5.48 -13.04
CA HIS A 830 37.83 -4.33 -13.18
C HIS A 830 37.38 -3.71 -11.83
N ARG A 831 37.45 -4.47 -10.73
CA ARG A 831 37.12 -4.01 -9.37
C ARG A 831 37.96 -2.80 -8.93
N VAL A 832 39.16 -2.63 -9.49
CA VAL A 832 40.01 -1.47 -9.19
C VAL A 832 39.33 -0.14 -9.48
N ILE A 833 38.41 -0.08 -10.45
CA ILE A 833 37.67 1.15 -10.78
C ILE A 833 36.72 1.56 -9.64
N THR A 834 36.22 0.59 -8.86
CA THR A 834 35.22 0.80 -7.81
C THR A 834 35.80 0.90 -6.38
N GLU A 835 37.11 0.64 -6.20
CA GLU A 835 37.77 0.59 -4.87
C GLU A 835 38.08 1.98 -4.28
N GLY A 836 38.04 3.04 -5.08
CA GLY A 836 38.33 4.41 -4.67
C GLY A 836 37.84 5.41 -5.73
N ASN A 837 38.58 6.49 -5.95
CA ASN A 837 38.24 7.43 -7.03
C ASN A 837 38.25 6.73 -8.42
N PRO A 838 37.16 6.81 -9.20
CA PRO A 838 37.00 6.02 -10.43
C PRO A 838 37.94 6.46 -11.56
N GLU A 839 38.35 7.74 -11.61
CA GLU A 839 39.28 8.23 -12.64
C GLU A 839 40.69 7.67 -12.42
N ILE A 840 41.14 7.66 -11.16
CA ILE A 840 42.42 7.05 -10.78
C ILE A 840 42.38 5.53 -11.01
N GLY A 841 41.28 4.87 -10.62
CA GLY A 841 41.09 3.45 -10.85
C GLY A 841 41.07 3.08 -12.34
N SER A 842 40.42 3.90 -13.17
CA SER A 842 40.36 3.73 -14.64
C SER A 842 41.73 3.88 -15.28
N LEU A 843 42.55 4.84 -14.82
CA LEU A 843 43.93 5.00 -15.29
C LEU A 843 44.78 3.77 -14.95
N ILE A 844 44.74 3.30 -13.69
CA ILE A 844 45.49 2.13 -13.24
C ILE A 844 45.07 0.89 -14.06
N PHE A 845 43.76 0.69 -14.24
CA PHE A 845 43.24 -0.41 -15.03
C PHE A 845 43.69 -0.32 -16.50
N GLY A 846 43.60 0.86 -17.12
CA GLY A 846 44.02 1.09 -18.50
C GLY A 846 45.51 0.83 -18.73
N ILE A 847 46.39 1.31 -17.83
CA ILE A 847 47.84 1.06 -17.88
C ILE A 847 48.13 -0.44 -17.72
N SER A 848 47.47 -1.11 -16.78
CA SER A 848 47.62 -2.55 -16.55
C SER A 848 47.19 -3.38 -17.75
N TYR A 849 46.09 -2.99 -18.40
CA TYR A 849 45.59 -3.68 -19.59
C TYR A 849 46.55 -3.52 -20.78
N HIS A 850 47.06 -2.30 -21.00
CA HIS A 850 48.05 -2.05 -22.04
C HIS A 850 49.38 -2.79 -21.78
N LYS A 851 49.78 -2.96 -20.51
CA LYS A 851 50.92 -3.82 -20.14
C LYS A 851 50.71 -5.28 -20.56
N ASN A 852 49.50 -5.83 -20.43
CA ASN A 852 49.20 -7.23 -20.72
C ASN A 852 48.99 -7.53 -22.22
N ILE A 853 48.81 -6.50 -23.05
CA ILE A 853 48.70 -6.63 -24.51
C ILE A 853 50.07 -6.58 -25.21
N ARG A 854 51.07 -5.94 -24.58
CA ARG A 854 52.47 -5.94 -25.04
C ARG A 854 53.22 -7.14 -24.49
#